data_AF-A6G9Y5-F1
#
_entry.id   AF-A6G9Y5-F1
#
_cell.length_a   1.000
_cell.length_b   1.000
_cell.length_c   1.000
_cell.angle_alpha   90.00
_cell.angle_beta   90.00
_cell.angle_gamma   90.00
#
_symmetry.space_group_name_H-M   'P 1'
#
loop_
_entity.id
_entity.type
_entity.pdbx_description
1 polymer ?
#
loop_
_entity_poly.entity_id
_entity_poly.type
_entity_poly.pdbx_seq_one_letter_code
_entity_poly.pdbx_strand_id
1 'polypeptide(L)'
;MLIHEWMREHRLLILRGFEPLVDDAFPTWCTGMGELLDWEFGTVNTLEVNPKKKNYLYTEGPVPVHWDGAFLHTPPHYIVFQCDEAGPGCGGETTFVNTVELMKGISEEELAAWDEYTVTYLTKKVVHYGGDFMASIIGEHPVTKERTLRYAEPVELLNPVKVFIHGMPVDEHSGFIETMKERLYDPSVLYAHRWVEGDIVLADNHALLHGRYALNNSNRRIRRVNVMTADFDEQGRWIPPEGAASIQGVKAPSLHSKIVKHGQGLLDFKRGADVSGFPQDFSDYIRSHGETYHWPAGGFHVVTRAADARQILRSKHFTANRATFFVAKMPNVDLDLIGDFFGVVSRMMVMSDAKVHGMRRKSALFGITPELIDSFTPRIAQTVDALLDPLERDGSMEFVTALARVLPSTVLADMFMIPEADREFFRKCANTMTGFFGGSVEYTNEVAVECNEATIAIREYFRGLLEDRRRNPQNDFMTGMLEAQQKYNLRDDEVISQAAMMLVAGQVTSTDQICNNLFLMLDTPGVYARLVADPERIPGAQEEFKRWDPAVNFLFRVAKERQIINGQRIDAGDTVFMSAHVLNRDPDEVEDPDVIRIDREGVKHFAYGFGPHYCIGARLGRVQMDLLFRAMVRRFPKLRFTPGTTPVRDHYSLAFSGFTSIELSR
;
A
#
# COMPACT_ATOMS: atom_id res chain seq x y z
N MET A 1 -30.74 -7.11 12.72
CA MET A 1 -32.14 -6.83 12.33
C MET A 1 -32.71 -5.66 13.15
N LEU A 2 -33.03 -5.80 14.45
CA LEU A 2 -33.63 -4.72 15.28
C LEU A 2 -32.82 -3.40 15.32
N ILE A 3 -31.48 -3.45 15.42
CA ILE A 3 -30.65 -2.24 15.51
C ILE A 3 -30.77 -1.37 14.24
N HIS A 4 -30.80 -1.97 13.05
CA HIS A 4 -30.91 -1.20 11.80
C HIS A 4 -32.29 -0.59 11.60
N GLU A 5 -33.35 -1.27 12.05
CA GLU A 5 -34.71 -0.71 12.04
C GLU A 5 -34.80 0.50 12.98
N TRP A 6 -34.25 0.39 14.20
CA TRP A 6 -34.19 1.51 15.13
C TRP A 6 -33.28 2.63 14.65
N MET A 7 -32.15 2.32 14.00
CA MET A 7 -31.29 3.35 13.41
C MET A 7 -31.99 4.06 12.25
N ARG A 8 -32.75 3.36 11.43
CA ARG A 8 -33.57 3.97 10.38
C ARG A 8 -34.66 4.88 10.96
N GLU A 9 -35.32 4.47 12.04
CA GLU A 9 -36.42 5.23 12.65
C GLU A 9 -35.93 6.42 13.49
N HIS A 10 -34.86 6.22 14.26
CA HIS A 10 -34.43 7.16 15.30
C HIS A 10 -33.10 7.85 15.01
N ARG A 11 -32.29 7.37 14.04
CA ARG A 11 -31.01 7.92 13.57
C ARG A 11 -29.87 7.94 14.59
N LEU A 12 -30.19 7.96 15.88
CA LEU A 12 -29.28 7.88 17.00
C LEU A 12 -29.80 6.84 17.99
N LEU A 13 -28.98 5.83 18.30
CA LEU A 13 -29.30 4.80 19.27
C LEU A 13 -28.26 4.80 20.39
N ILE A 14 -28.73 4.78 21.64
CA ILE A 14 -27.89 4.73 22.84
C ILE A 14 -28.16 3.42 23.57
N LEU A 15 -27.14 2.59 23.67
CA LEU A 15 -27.16 1.33 24.40
C LEU A 15 -26.37 1.53 25.70
N ARG A 16 -27.06 1.44 26.84
CA ARG A 16 -26.49 1.71 28.18
C ARG A 16 -26.61 0.50 29.10
N GLY A 17 -25.64 0.35 29.99
CA GLY A 17 -25.61 -0.73 30.99
C GLY A 17 -24.97 -2.02 30.50
N PHE A 18 -24.21 -1.96 29.41
CA PHE A 18 -23.38 -3.05 28.92
C PHE A 18 -21.97 -2.96 29.52
N GLU A 19 -21.30 -4.10 29.70
CA GLU A 19 -19.86 -4.08 29.98
C GLU A 19 -19.10 -3.66 28.72
N PRO A 20 -18.04 -2.83 28.83
CA PRO A 20 -17.23 -2.47 27.69
C PRO A 20 -16.65 -3.71 26.98
N LEU A 21 -16.96 -3.88 25.69
CA LEU A 21 -16.31 -4.87 24.81
C LEU A 21 -14.80 -4.61 24.72
N VAL A 22 -13.95 -5.48 25.25
CA VAL A 22 -12.48 -5.29 25.26
C VAL A 22 -11.80 -5.79 23.99
N ASP A 23 -10.56 -5.37 23.75
CA ASP A 23 -9.71 -5.80 22.63
C ASP A 23 -10.44 -5.71 21.26
N ASP A 24 -10.31 -6.73 20.42
CA ASP A 24 -10.93 -6.81 19.10
C ASP A 24 -12.44 -7.09 19.14
N ALA A 25 -13.04 -7.30 20.32
CA ALA A 25 -14.46 -7.63 20.43
C ALA A 25 -15.36 -6.47 19.98
N PHE A 26 -14.94 -5.22 20.23
CA PHE A 26 -15.68 -4.03 19.79
C PHE A 26 -15.77 -3.90 18.27
N PRO A 27 -14.65 -3.81 17.52
CA PRO A 27 -14.72 -3.77 16.06
C PRO A 27 -15.35 -5.05 15.51
N THR A 28 -15.11 -6.23 16.10
CA THR A 28 -15.76 -7.47 15.65
C THR A 28 -17.28 -7.39 15.76
N TRP A 29 -17.82 -6.87 16.87
CA TRP A 29 -19.26 -6.65 17.01
C TRP A 29 -19.80 -5.68 15.96
N CYS A 30 -19.05 -4.62 15.65
CA CYS A 30 -19.43 -3.65 14.63
C CYS A 30 -19.50 -4.23 13.22
N THR A 31 -18.70 -5.27 12.89
CA THR A 31 -18.81 -5.95 11.59
C THR A 31 -20.18 -6.56 11.32
N GLY A 32 -20.95 -6.87 12.37
CA GLY A 32 -22.32 -7.34 12.25
C GLY A 32 -23.30 -6.30 11.70
N MET A 33 -22.88 -5.03 11.60
CA MET A 33 -23.68 -3.92 11.06
C MET A 33 -23.28 -3.51 9.64
N GLY A 34 -22.12 -3.95 9.16
CA GLY A 34 -21.58 -3.59 7.86
C GLY A 34 -20.06 -3.62 7.82
N GLU A 35 -19.50 -3.35 6.64
CA GLU A 35 -18.06 -3.23 6.46
C GLU A 35 -17.50 -2.06 7.28
N LEU A 36 -16.38 -2.26 7.98
CA LEU A 36 -15.75 -1.20 8.76
C LEU A 36 -14.74 -0.44 7.90
N LEU A 37 -14.77 0.88 8.00
CA LEU A 37 -13.78 1.74 7.39
C LEU A 37 -12.47 1.71 8.20
N ASP A 38 -11.38 1.43 7.51
CA ASP A 38 -10.04 1.48 8.08
C ASP A 38 -9.38 2.83 7.77
N TRP A 39 -8.84 3.47 8.81
CA TRP A 39 -8.09 4.72 8.68
C TRP A 39 -6.59 4.45 8.90
N GLU A 40 -5.70 5.42 8.66
CA GLU A 40 -4.25 5.24 8.89
C GLU A 40 -3.88 4.91 10.35
N PHE A 41 -4.74 5.27 11.32
CA PHE A 41 -4.58 4.90 12.73
C PHE A 41 -5.22 3.54 13.09
N GLY A 42 -5.74 2.82 12.10
CA GLY A 42 -6.48 1.57 12.24
C GLY A 42 -8.00 1.77 12.28
N THR A 43 -8.73 0.66 12.40
CA THR A 43 -10.19 0.60 12.29
C THR A 43 -10.88 1.24 13.48
N VAL A 44 -10.20 1.26 14.63
CA VAL A 44 -10.69 1.83 15.88
C VAL A 44 -9.93 3.12 16.18
N ASN A 45 -10.63 4.24 16.14
CA ASN A 45 -10.10 5.51 16.61
C ASN A 45 -10.31 5.66 18.12
N THR A 46 -9.23 5.61 18.90
CA THR A 46 -9.29 5.91 20.34
C THR A 46 -9.17 7.42 20.58
N LEU A 47 -10.29 8.04 20.94
CA LEU A 47 -10.45 9.46 21.24
C LEU A 47 -10.13 9.74 22.71
N GLU A 48 -8.85 9.95 22.97
CA GLU A 48 -8.30 10.39 24.26
C GLU A 48 -7.35 11.57 24.08
N VAL A 49 -7.13 12.35 25.15
CA VAL A 49 -6.23 13.50 25.09
C VAL A 49 -4.80 13.04 24.89
N ASN A 50 -4.16 13.48 23.80
CA ASN A 50 -2.79 13.15 23.48
C ASN A 50 -2.02 14.39 23.01
N PRO A 51 -1.26 15.06 23.91
CA PRO A 51 -0.58 16.31 23.60
C PRO A 51 0.56 16.18 22.58
N LYS A 52 0.95 14.96 22.20
CA LYS A 52 1.96 14.70 21.15
C LYS A 52 1.34 14.61 19.74
N LYS A 53 0.02 14.44 19.61
CA LYS A 53 -0.68 14.36 18.31
C LYS A 53 -1.02 15.76 17.80
N LYS A 54 -0.77 16.03 16.52
CA LYS A 54 -0.97 17.34 15.87
C LYS A 54 -2.40 17.59 15.38
N ASN A 55 -3.43 17.01 16.00
CA ASN A 55 -4.83 17.12 15.54
C ASN A 55 -5.76 17.50 16.71
N TYR A 56 -6.66 18.47 16.50
CA TYR A 56 -7.58 19.03 17.49
C TYR A 56 -8.52 17.99 18.13
N LEU A 57 -8.82 16.88 17.43
CA LEU A 57 -9.62 15.76 17.96
C LEU A 57 -9.05 15.16 19.26
N TYR A 58 -7.72 15.19 19.42
CA TYR A 58 -7.00 14.64 20.58
C TYR A 58 -6.60 15.70 21.61
N THR A 59 -7.23 16.88 21.57
CA THR A 59 -7.01 17.97 22.53
C THR A 59 -8.17 18.10 23.53
N GLU A 60 -8.02 18.94 24.56
CA GLU A 60 -9.09 19.23 25.54
C GLU A 60 -10.17 20.18 25.02
N GLY A 61 -9.90 20.90 23.93
CA GLY A 61 -10.83 21.89 23.36
C GLY A 61 -12.08 21.25 22.74
N PRO A 62 -13.09 22.05 22.36
CA PRO A 62 -14.25 21.54 21.64
C PRO A 62 -13.87 21.06 20.23
N VAL A 63 -14.66 20.13 19.70
CA VAL A 63 -14.63 19.67 18.32
C VAL A 63 -15.86 20.25 17.62
N PRO A 64 -15.69 21.16 16.65
CA PRO A 64 -16.80 21.74 15.90
C PRO A 64 -17.60 20.67 15.13
N VAL A 65 -18.86 20.98 14.79
CA VAL A 65 -19.73 20.00 14.14
C VAL A 65 -19.27 19.70 12.71
N HIS A 66 -19.24 18.43 12.36
CA HIS A 66 -18.82 17.91 11.07
C HIS A 66 -19.44 16.53 10.80
N TRP A 67 -19.16 15.95 9.63
CA TRP A 67 -19.43 14.54 9.34
C TRP A 67 -18.13 13.81 9.01
N ASP A 68 -18.09 12.51 9.26
CA ASP A 68 -16.92 11.69 8.91
C ASP A 68 -16.96 11.30 7.43
N GLY A 69 -15.78 11.12 6.83
CA GLY A 69 -15.66 10.67 5.43
C GLY A 69 -15.82 11.77 4.40
N ALA A 70 -15.67 13.04 4.77
CA ALA A 70 -15.78 14.18 3.88
C ALA A 70 -14.77 14.19 2.70
N PHE A 71 -13.64 13.51 2.86
CA PHE A 71 -12.60 13.33 1.83
C PHE A 71 -12.69 11.97 1.11
N LEU A 72 -13.71 11.16 1.40
CA LEU A 72 -13.90 9.85 0.77
C LEU A 72 -14.88 9.98 -0.40
N HIS A 73 -14.72 9.11 -1.40
CA HIS A 73 -15.70 8.99 -2.50
C HIS A 73 -17.09 8.58 -2.00
N THR A 74 -17.18 7.83 -0.90
CA THR A 74 -18.43 7.44 -0.26
C THR A 74 -18.26 7.58 1.26
N PRO A 75 -18.99 8.49 1.91
CA PRO A 75 -18.97 8.61 3.36
C PRO A 75 -19.47 7.34 4.05
N PRO A 76 -18.97 6.99 5.24
CA PRO A 76 -19.50 5.87 6.01
C PRO A 76 -20.96 6.12 6.37
N HIS A 77 -21.76 5.06 6.43
CA HIS A 77 -23.18 5.12 6.75
C HIS A 77 -23.43 5.34 8.25
N TYR A 78 -22.72 4.60 9.10
CA TYR A 78 -22.84 4.71 10.56
C TYR A 78 -21.52 5.07 11.23
N ILE A 79 -21.62 5.77 12.36
CA ILE A 79 -20.54 5.95 13.32
C ILE A 79 -20.93 5.24 14.61
N VAL A 80 -20.07 4.34 15.08
CA VAL A 80 -20.28 3.59 16.30
C VAL A 80 -19.23 4.00 17.31
N PHE A 81 -19.70 4.42 18.48
CA PHE A 81 -18.88 4.84 19.60
C PHE A 81 -19.05 3.87 20.76
N GLN A 82 -17.98 3.63 21.50
CA GLN A 82 -18.01 2.94 22.78
C GLN A 82 -17.23 3.72 23.82
N CYS A 83 -17.83 3.87 25.00
CA CYS A 83 -17.15 4.42 26.17
C CYS A 83 -16.38 3.35 26.92
N ASP A 84 -15.05 3.47 26.93
CA ASP A 84 -14.20 2.63 27.77
C ASP A 84 -14.09 3.18 29.18
N GLU A 85 -14.06 4.51 29.31
CA GLU A 85 -13.85 5.19 30.57
C GLU A 85 -14.40 6.62 30.47
N ALA A 86 -15.28 7.01 31.39
CA ALA A 86 -15.75 8.37 31.55
C ALA A 86 -16.06 8.66 33.02
N GLY A 87 -15.27 9.52 33.65
CA GLY A 87 -15.49 9.96 35.03
C GLY A 87 -16.67 10.94 35.16
N PRO A 88 -17.31 11.05 36.34
CA PRO A 88 -18.35 12.04 36.58
C PRO A 88 -17.84 13.46 36.32
N GLY A 89 -18.56 14.24 35.50
CA GLY A 89 -18.20 15.63 35.21
C GLY A 89 -16.98 15.81 34.29
N CYS A 90 -16.55 14.75 33.59
CA CYS A 90 -15.41 14.78 32.67
C CYS A 90 -15.53 15.82 31.53
N GLY A 91 -16.74 16.28 31.24
CA GLY A 91 -17.04 17.07 30.05
C GLY A 91 -16.88 16.23 28.78
N GLY A 92 -16.75 16.88 27.63
CA GLY A 92 -16.53 16.20 26.36
C GLY A 92 -17.73 15.39 25.87
N GLU A 93 -18.95 15.82 26.20
CA GLU A 93 -20.16 15.26 25.60
C GLU A 93 -20.03 15.24 24.08
N THR A 94 -20.38 14.11 23.45
CA THR A 94 -20.44 14.04 21.98
C THR A 94 -21.76 14.64 21.55
N THR A 95 -21.69 15.66 20.70
CA THR A 95 -22.87 16.35 20.19
C THR A 95 -23.33 15.71 18.88
N PHE A 96 -24.63 15.63 18.66
CA PHE A 96 -25.26 15.13 17.45
C PHE A 96 -26.35 16.10 17.01
N VAL A 97 -26.28 16.59 15.77
CA VAL A 97 -27.24 17.52 15.16
C VAL A 97 -28.11 16.75 14.17
N ASN A 98 -29.42 16.72 14.37
CA ASN A 98 -30.36 16.09 13.45
C ASN A 98 -30.63 16.99 12.23
N THR A 99 -29.87 16.77 11.16
CA THR A 99 -29.94 17.63 9.99
C THR A 99 -31.25 17.53 9.26
N VAL A 100 -31.88 16.35 9.23
CA VAL A 100 -33.17 16.18 8.58
C VAL A 100 -34.28 16.95 9.30
N GLU A 101 -34.24 17.02 10.64
CA GLU A 101 -35.17 17.86 11.40
C GLU A 101 -34.89 19.34 11.17
N LEU A 102 -33.61 19.73 11.14
CA LEU A 102 -33.19 21.10 10.79
C LEU A 102 -33.73 21.51 9.41
N MET A 103 -33.66 20.62 8.40
CA MET A 103 -34.13 20.89 7.04
C MET A 103 -35.63 21.17 6.95
N LYS A 104 -36.46 20.70 7.91
CA LYS A 104 -37.90 21.01 7.94
C LYS A 104 -38.21 22.45 8.32
N GLY A 105 -37.27 23.10 9.03
CA GLY A 105 -37.39 24.50 9.46
C GLY A 105 -36.91 25.52 8.43
N ILE A 106 -36.43 25.08 7.26
CA ILE A 106 -35.88 25.93 6.21
C ILE A 106 -36.99 26.29 5.21
N SER A 107 -37.12 27.55 4.85
CA SER A 107 -38.13 27.98 3.87
C SER A 107 -37.79 27.49 2.45
N GLU A 108 -38.79 27.35 1.58
CA GLU A 108 -38.57 26.95 0.17
C GLU A 108 -37.67 27.93 -0.60
N GLU A 109 -37.72 29.22 -0.25
CA GLU A 109 -36.85 30.25 -0.84
C GLU A 109 -35.37 30.04 -0.43
N GLU A 110 -35.13 29.75 0.86
CA GLU A 110 -33.78 29.42 1.35
C GLU A 110 -33.28 28.08 0.79
N LEU A 111 -34.16 27.08 0.67
CA LEU A 111 -33.80 25.79 0.09
C LEU A 111 -33.38 25.92 -1.38
N ALA A 112 -34.11 26.72 -2.16
CA ALA A 112 -33.75 27.00 -3.55
C ALA A 112 -32.40 27.71 -3.66
N ALA A 113 -32.09 28.60 -2.72
CA ALA A 113 -30.79 29.26 -2.67
C ALA A 113 -29.67 28.26 -2.27
N TRP A 114 -29.91 27.40 -1.28
CA TRP A 114 -28.92 26.46 -0.76
C TRP A 114 -28.62 25.29 -1.71
N ASP A 115 -29.54 24.95 -2.61
CA ASP A 115 -29.34 23.92 -3.65
C ASP A 115 -28.22 24.32 -4.64
N GLU A 116 -28.04 25.62 -4.84
CA GLU A 116 -26.98 26.20 -5.68
C GLU A 116 -25.66 26.40 -4.91
N TYR A 117 -25.66 26.20 -3.58
CA TYR A 117 -24.48 26.42 -2.75
C TYR A 117 -23.61 25.17 -2.67
N THR A 118 -22.36 25.33 -3.08
CA THR A 118 -21.31 24.32 -2.85
C THR A 118 -20.25 24.88 -1.92
N VAL A 119 -19.63 24.02 -1.12
CA VAL A 119 -18.64 24.42 -0.14
C VAL A 119 -17.34 23.71 -0.42
N THR A 120 -16.28 24.48 -0.63
CA THR A 120 -14.92 23.98 -0.66
C THR A 120 -14.31 24.06 0.73
N TYR A 121 -13.85 22.91 1.21
CA TYR A 121 -13.13 22.79 2.47
C TYR A 121 -11.65 22.60 2.20
N LEU A 122 -10.80 23.50 2.67
CA LEU A 122 -9.35 23.45 2.48
C LEU A 122 -8.64 23.24 3.81
N THR A 123 -7.78 22.23 3.89
CA THR A 123 -6.92 22.02 5.05
C THR A 123 -5.44 21.82 4.66
N LYS A 124 -4.52 22.45 5.41
CA LYS A 124 -3.08 22.33 5.16
C LYS A 124 -2.65 20.91 5.53
N LYS A 125 -1.92 20.23 4.63
CA LYS A 125 -1.37 18.88 4.85
C LYS A 125 -0.54 18.81 6.13
N VAL A 126 -1.18 18.38 7.21
CA VAL A 126 -0.52 17.88 8.42
C VAL A 126 -1.03 16.45 8.63
N VAL A 127 -0.35 15.57 7.92
CA VAL A 127 -0.20 14.13 8.13
C VAL A 127 -1.43 13.23 7.89
N HIS A 128 -2.69 13.67 7.88
CA HIS A 128 -3.80 12.70 7.64
C HIS A 128 -4.99 13.19 6.79
N TYR A 129 -5.29 14.49 6.78
CA TYR A 129 -6.30 15.07 5.91
C TYR A 129 -5.74 16.39 5.39
N GLY A 130 -5.58 16.50 4.07
CA GLY A 130 -4.88 17.61 3.46
C GLY A 130 -5.14 17.65 1.96
N GLY A 131 -5.85 18.69 1.54
CA GLY A 131 -6.40 18.87 0.20
C GLY A 131 -7.61 19.81 0.25
N ASP A 132 -8.24 20.03 -0.89
CA ASP A 132 -9.56 20.62 -1.01
C ASP A 132 -10.59 19.57 -1.43
N PHE A 133 -11.79 19.62 -0.85
CA PHE A 133 -12.93 18.87 -1.36
C PHE A 133 -14.13 19.81 -1.45
N MET A 134 -15.02 19.53 -2.41
CA MET A 134 -16.22 20.31 -2.64
C MET A 134 -17.44 19.44 -2.38
N ALA A 135 -18.38 19.94 -1.57
CA ALA A 135 -19.65 19.27 -1.30
C ALA A 135 -20.82 20.24 -1.50
N SER A 136 -21.95 19.73 -1.99
CA SER A 136 -23.20 20.51 -1.91
C SER A 136 -23.65 20.61 -0.46
N ILE A 137 -24.18 21.78 -0.07
CA ILE A 137 -24.72 22.00 1.28
C ILE A 137 -25.93 21.09 1.52
N ILE A 138 -26.77 20.93 0.50
CA ILE A 138 -27.90 20.03 0.52
C ILE A 138 -27.46 18.65 0.04
N GLY A 139 -27.60 17.65 0.91
CA GLY A 139 -27.41 16.25 0.58
C GLY A 139 -28.74 15.49 0.61
N GLU A 140 -28.75 14.29 0.06
CA GLU A 140 -29.85 13.34 0.19
C GLU A 140 -29.40 12.14 1.02
N HIS A 141 -30.24 11.69 1.96
CA HIS A 141 -29.99 10.45 2.68
C HIS A 141 -30.09 9.27 1.71
N PRO A 142 -29.08 8.40 1.58
CA PRO A 142 -29.02 7.39 0.52
C PRO A 142 -30.18 6.39 0.56
N VAL A 143 -30.68 6.07 1.76
CA VAL A 143 -31.79 5.13 2.00
C VAL A 143 -33.16 5.81 2.12
N THR A 144 -33.34 6.72 3.08
CA THR A 144 -34.65 7.34 3.33
C THR A 144 -35.04 8.40 2.29
N LYS A 145 -34.09 8.87 1.48
CA LYS A 145 -34.29 9.94 0.48
C LYS A 145 -34.68 11.29 1.07
N GLU A 146 -34.56 11.43 2.39
CA GLU A 146 -34.79 12.70 3.08
C GLU A 146 -33.65 13.69 2.77
N ARG A 147 -33.99 14.97 2.67
CA ARG A 147 -33.00 16.04 2.55
C ARG A 147 -32.20 16.14 3.85
N THR A 148 -30.89 16.27 3.72
CA THR A 148 -29.90 16.34 4.80
C THR A 148 -28.97 17.53 4.58
N LEU A 149 -28.27 17.94 5.64
CA LEU A 149 -27.28 19.00 5.56
C LEU A 149 -25.86 18.40 5.58
N ARG A 150 -25.01 18.78 4.62
CA ARG A 150 -23.59 18.41 4.57
C ARG A 150 -22.74 19.63 4.83
N TYR A 151 -22.46 19.86 6.11
CA TYR A 151 -21.69 21.02 6.53
C TYR A 151 -20.71 20.69 7.66
N ALA A 152 -19.51 21.25 7.56
CA ALA A 152 -18.48 21.20 8.59
C ALA A 152 -18.11 22.64 8.97
N GLU A 153 -18.04 22.93 10.26
CA GLU A 153 -17.65 24.27 10.72
C GLU A 153 -16.17 24.56 10.41
N PRO A 154 -15.82 25.83 10.11
CA PRO A 154 -14.43 26.23 9.98
C PRO A 154 -13.67 26.00 11.30
N VAL A 155 -12.42 25.55 11.18
CA VAL A 155 -11.55 25.28 12.32
C VAL A 155 -10.33 26.18 12.23
N GLU A 156 -10.10 27.02 13.24
CA GLU A 156 -8.92 27.91 13.32
C GLU A 156 -7.79 27.34 14.19
N LEU A 157 -8.04 26.20 14.85
CA LEU A 157 -7.12 25.51 15.76
C LEU A 157 -6.09 24.62 15.00
N LEU A 158 -5.44 23.67 15.69
CA LEU A 158 -4.53 22.70 15.08
C LEU A 158 -5.21 21.98 13.90
N ASN A 159 -4.55 21.95 12.73
CA ASN A 159 -5.12 21.50 11.44
C ASN A 159 -6.32 22.32 10.98
N PRO A 160 -6.11 23.60 10.60
CA PRO A 160 -7.22 24.48 10.27
C PRO A 160 -7.97 23.98 9.03
N VAL A 161 -9.29 24.11 9.09
CA VAL A 161 -10.21 23.83 7.98
C VAL A 161 -10.79 25.18 7.56
N LYS A 162 -10.39 25.64 6.38
CA LYS A 162 -10.98 26.83 5.75
C LYS A 162 -12.19 26.40 4.95
N VAL A 163 -13.24 27.21 5.01
CA VAL A 163 -14.52 26.96 4.35
C VAL A 163 -14.73 28.08 3.33
N PHE A 164 -14.97 27.74 2.08
CA PHE A 164 -15.29 28.67 1.00
C PHE A 164 -16.63 28.29 0.42
N ILE A 165 -17.62 29.19 0.48
CA ILE A 165 -18.97 28.96 -0.03
C ILE A 165 -19.04 29.54 -1.44
N HIS A 166 -19.43 28.73 -2.41
CA HIS A 166 -19.68 29.13 -3.80
C HIS A 166 -21.19 29.27 -4.02
N GLY A 167 -21.58 30.10 -4.98
CA GLY A 167 -22.99 30.42 -5.23
C GLY A 167 -23.53 31.61 -4.40
N MET A 168 -22.70 32.20 -3.55
CA MET A 168 -23.04 33.34 -2.67
C MET A 168 -21.99 34.46 -2.77
N PRO A 169 -22.40 35.75 -2.72
CA PRO A 169 -21.48 36.89 -2.61
C PRO A 169 -20.53 36.78 -1.40
N VAL A 170 -19.26 37.13 -1.59
CA VAL A 170 -18.21 36.96 -0.57
C VAL A 170 -18.50 37.75 0.72
N ASP A 171 -19.17 38.90 0.61
CA ASP A 171 -19.59 39.73 1.73
C ASP A 171 -20.72 39.12 2.58
N GLU A 172 -21.42 38.11 2.06
CA GLU A 172 -22.48 37.39 2.77
C GLU A 172 -21.97 36.13 3.50
N HIS A 173 -20.75 35.66 3.21
CA HIS A 173 -20.20 34.40 3.75
C HIS A 173 -20.20 34.36 5.28
N SER A 174 -19.76 35.44 5.93
CA SER A 174 -19.72 35.52 7.40
C SER A 174 -21.11 35.45 8.02
N GLY A 175 -22.11 36.07 7.40
CA GLY A 175 -23.50 36.03 7.86
C GLY A 175 -24.12 34.64 7.72
N PHE A 176 -23.77 33.92 6.64
CA PHE A 176 -24.18 32.54 6.46
C PHE A 176 -23.55 31.59 7.49
N ILE A 177 -22.26 31.72 7.77
CA ILE A 177 -21.57 30.89 8.78
C ILE A 177 -22.21 31.09 10.16
N GLU A 178 -22.53 32.33 10.55
CA GLU A 178 -23.19 32.60 11.83
C GLU A 178 -24.62 32.02 11.87
N THR A 179 -25.38 32.17 10.79
CA THR A 179 -26.73 31.58 10.66
C THR A 179 -26.68 30.06 10.78
N MET A 180 -25.71 29.41 10.13
CA MET A 180 -25.51 27.96 10.24
C MET A 180 -25.20 27.56 11.67
N LYS A 181 -24.34 28.32 12.37
CA LYS A 181 -24.01 28.06 13.77
C LYS A 181 -25.23 28.20 14.69
N GLU A 182 -26.04 29.25 14.52
CA GLU A 182 -27.28 29.41 15.30
C GLU A 182 -28.21 28.21 15.12
N ARG A 183 -28.39 27.73 13.87
CA ARG A 183 -29.27 26.58 13.56
C ARG A 183 -28.71 25.25 14.04
N LEU A 184 -27.40 25.01 13.87
CA LEU A 184 -26.75 23.75 14.24
C LEU A 184 -26.72 23.53 15.76
N TYR A 185 -26.67 24.61 16.53
CA TYR A 185 -26.64 24.56 18.00
C TYR A 185 -28.01 24.82 18.65
N ASP A 186 -29.09 24.87 17.85
CA ASP A 186 -30.45 24.97 18.39
C ASP A 186 -30.80 23.70 19.20
N PRO A 187 -31.24 23.84 20.47
CA PRO A 187 -31.57 22.69 21.32
C PRO A 187 -32.67 21.76 20.79
N SER A 188 -33.49 22.21 19.84
CA SER A 188 -34.52 21.39 19.20
C SER A 188 -33.97 20.33 18.24
N VAL A 189 -32.75 20.54 17.72
CA VAL A 189 -32.09 19.62 16.78
C VAL A 189 -30.76 19.08 17.30
N LEU A 190 -30.22 19.64 18.39
CA LEU A 190 -28.96 19.23 19.00
C LEU A 190 -29.17 18.34 20.23
N TYR A 191 -28.55 17.16 20.22
CA TYR A 191 -28.42 16.30 21.39
C TYR A 191 -26.95 16.20 21.84
N ALA A 192 -26.68 16.42 23.13
CA ALA A 192 -25.37 16.25 23.73
C ALA A 192 -25.33 14.99 24.61
N HIS A 193 -24.61 13.97 24.18
CA HIS A 193 -24.55 12.69 24.88
C HIS A 193 -23.56 12.74 26.04
N ARG A 194 -24.08 12.55 27.26
CA ARG A 194 -23.28 12.38 28.48
C ARG A 194 -22.89 10.92 28.65
N TRP A 195 -21.60 10.67 28.49
CA TRP A 195 -20.98 9.35 28.52
C TRP A 195 -21.01 8.73 29.92
N VAL A 196 -21.41 7.47 29.96
CA VAL A 196 -21.22 6.55 31.09
C VAL A 196 -20.38 5.39 30.58
N GLU A 197 -19.51 4.84 31.43
CA GLU A 197 -18.72 3.65 31.10
C GLU A 197 -19.61 2.53 30.55
N GLY A 198 -19.19 1.93 29.42
CA GLY A 198 -19.95 0.87 28.75
C GLY A 198 -21.05 1.35 27.82
N ASP A 199 -21.33 2.66 27.72
CA ASP A 199 -22.25 3.19 26.70
C ASP A 199 -21.74 2.84 25.29
N ILE A 200 -22.63 2.33 24.45
CA ILE A 200 -22.41 2.19 23.01
C ILE A 200 -23.42 3.10 22.29
N VAL A 201 -22.92 4.01 21.46
CA VAL A 201 -23.76 4.97 20.71
C VAL A 201 -23.58 4.72 19.22
N LEU A 202 -24.69 4.55 18.51
CA LEU A 202 -24.72 4.40 17.07
C LEU A 202 -25.37 5.64 16.47
N ALA A 203 -24.71 6.25 15.50
CA ALA A 203 -25.14 7.46 14.84
C ALA A 203 -25.19 7.26 13.32
N ASP A 204 -26.29 7.69 12.71
CA ASP A 204 -26.45 7.77 11.26
C ASP A 204 -25.64 8.97 10.74
N ASN A 205 -24.52 8.70 10.07
CA ASN A 205 -23.61 9.73 9.58
C ASN A 205 -24.23 10.52 8.41
N HIS A 206 -25.24 9.96 7.74
CA HIS A 206 -25.93 10.66 6.67
C HIS A 206 -27.00 11.60 7.22
N ALA A 207 -27.69 11.24 8.29
CA ALA A 207 -28.71 12.11 8.89
C ALA A 207 -28.15 13.09 9.94
N LEU A 208 -27.02 12.76 10.58
CA LEU A 208 -26.47 13.51 11.70
C LEU A 208 -25.12 14.16 11.38
N LEU A 209 -24.92 15.39 11.85
CA LEU A 209 -23.58 15.95 12.07
C LEU A 209 -23.19 15.69 13.52
N HIS A 210 -21.90 15.60 13.81
CA HIS A 210 -21.41 15.36 15.15
C HIS A 210 -20.23 16.24 15.54
N GLY A 211 -20.06 16.45 16.84
CA GLY A 211 -18.98 17.24 17.42
C GLY A 211 -18.70 16.81 18.85
N ARG A 212 -18.01 17.66 19.61
CA ARG A 212 -17.69 17.40 21.02
C ARG A 212 -17.57 18.71 21.79
N TYR A 213 -18.14 18.78 22.99
CA TYR A 213 -17.81 19.87 23.91
C TYR A 213 -16.37 19.75 24.45
N ALA A 214 -15.91 20.80 25.14
CA ALA A 214 -14.61 20.78 25.79
C ALA A 214 -14.56 19.76 26.94
N LEU A 215 -13.38 19.18 27.15
CA LEU A 215 -13.09 18.31 28.29
C LEU A 215 -12.71 19.15 29.52
N ASN A 216 -13.06 18.67 30.71
CA ASN A 216 -12.76 19.33 31.99
C ASN A 216 -11.53 18.69 32.68
N ASN A 217 -10.36 18.70 32.03
CA ASN A 217 -9.09 18.13 32.55
C ASN A 217 -9.22 16.71 33.13
N SER A 218 -9.89 15.81 32.40
CA SER A 218 -10.26 14.48 32.88
C SER A 218 -9.87 13.38 31.90
N ASN A 219 -9.72 12.16 32.40
CA ASN A 219 -9.49 10.97 31.59
C ASN A 219 -10.84 10.46 31.04
N ARG A 220 -11.12 10.75 29.78
CA ARG A 220 -12.20 10.14 28.99
C ARG A 220 -11.57 9.39 27.83
N ARG A 221 -11.96 8.12 27.65
CA ARG A 221 -11.53 7.27 26.53
C ARG A 221 -12.74 6.72 25.80
N ILE A 222 -12.96 7.20 24.58
CA ILE A 222 -14.00 6.70 23.68
C ILE A 222 -13.34 6.05 22.47
N ARG A 223 -13.77 4.84 22.13
CA ARG A 223 -13.41 4.19 20.86
C ARG A 223 -14.48 4.49 19.83
N ARG A 224 -14.07 4.83 18.61
CA ARG A 224 -14.96 5.15 17.49
C ARG A 224 -14.60 4.30 16.28
N VAL A 225 -15.60 3.73 15.63
CA VAL A 225 -15.50 2.97 14.39
C VAL A 225 -16.48 3.56 13.38
N ASN A 226 -16.10 3.57 12.11
CA ASN A 226 -16.97 3.97 11.00
C ASN A 226 -17.40 2.74 10.21
N VAL A 227 -18.68 2.65 9.85
CA VAL A 227 -19.26 1.53 9.09
C VAL A 227 -19.64 2.03 7.70
N MET A 228 -19.04 1.48 6.64
CA MET A 228 -19.14 1.92 5.25
C MET A 228 -20.49 1.61 4.62
N THR A 229 -20.88 0.36 4.63
CA THR A 229 -21.99 -0.15 3.83
C THR A 229 -22.89 -1.02 4.70
N ALA A 230 -24.14 -0.60 4.80
CA ALA A 230 -25.24 -1.44 5.22
C ALA A 230 -26.06 -1.68 3.95
N ASP A 231 -26.16 -2.93 3.50
CA ASP A 231 -26.99 -3.25 2.33
C ASP A 231 -28.46 -3.08 2.72
N PHE A 232 -29.24 -2.42 1.87
CA PHE A 232 -30.68 -2.29 2.06
C PHE A 232 -31.40 -2.76 0.80
N ASP A 233 -32.54 -3.41 0.97
CA ASP A 233 -33.42 -3.73 -0.15
C ASP A 233 -34.10 -2.47 -0.72
N GLU A 234 -34.84 -2.65 -1.81
CA GLU A 234 -35.58 -1.56 -2.47
C GLU A 234 -36.64 -0.89 -1.56
N GLN A 235 -36.98 -1.49 -0.42
CA GLN A 235 -37.89 -0.95 0.59
C GLN A 235 -37.13 -0.32 1.78
N GLY A 236 -35.80 -0.20 1.67
CA GLY A 236 -34.92 0.36 2.68
C GLY A 236 -34.77 -0.53 3.92
N ARG A 237 -35.02 -1.84 3.81
CA ARG A 237 -34.81 -2.80 4.92
C ARG A 237 -33.40 -3.36 4.84
N TRP A 238 -32.74 -3.41 5.98
CA TRP A 238 -31.36 -3.88 6.06
C TRP A 238 -31.23 -5.36 5.69
N ILE A 239 -30.26 -5.65 4.85
CA ILE A 239 -29.87 -6.97 4.41
C ILE A 239 -28.62 -7.36 5.21
N PRO A 240 -28.68 -8.42 6.04
CA PRO A 240 -27.52 -8.88 6.77
C PRO A 240 -26.41 -9.37 5.83
N PRO A 241 -25.13 -9.07 6.13
CA PRO A 241 -24.02 -9.71 5.42
C PRO A 241 -24.05 -11.23 5.65
N GLU A 242 -23.68 -11.99 4.61
CA GLU A 242 -23.67 -13.46 4.67
C GLU A 242 -22.80 -13.96 5.85
N GLY A 243 -23.40 -14.73 6.77
CA GLY A 243 -22.71 -15.27 7.95
C GLY A 243 -22.96 -14.54 9.29
N ALA A 244 -23.80 -13.50 9.33
CA ALA A 244 -24.17 -12.81 10.57
C ALA A 244 -25.07 -13.68 11.49
N ALA A 245 -24.47 -14.53 12.33
CA ALA A 245 -25.18 -15.25 13.38
C ALA A 245 -25.49 -14.33 14.58
N SER A 246 -26.69 -14.47 15.15
CA SER A 246 -27.10 -13.77 16.38
C SER A 246 -26.19 -14.12 17.55
N ILE A 247 -25.49 -13.13 18.11
CA ILE A 247 -24.65 -13.30 19.29
C ILE A 247 -25.56 -13.46 20.51
N GLN A 248 -25.82 -14.69 20.92
CA GLN A 248 -26.19 -15.01 22.29
C GLN A 248 -25.24 -16.09 22.83
N GLY A 249 -24.58 -15.76 23.94
CA GLY A 249 -23.89 -16.73 24.79
C GLY A 249 -22.56 -17.22 24.25
N VAL A 250 -21.49 -16.54 24.64
CA VAL A 250 -20.11 -17.03 24.47
C VAL A 250 -19.95 -18.38 25.19
N LYS A 251 -19.53 -19.41 24.44
CA LYS A 251 -18.50 -20.37 24.85
C LYS A 251 -17.91 -21.06 23.62
N ALA A 252 -16.60 -20.90 23.44
CA ALA A 252 -15.82 -21.54 22.39
C ALA A 252 -15.81 -23.07 22.52
N PRO A 253 -15.65 -23.79 21.39
CA PRO A 253 -14.43 -24.58 21.28
C PRO A 253 -13.74 -24.51 19.91
N SER A 254 -12.42 -24.70 19.98
CA SER A 254 -11.40 -24.86 18.95
C SER A 254 -11.83 -25.28 17.54
N LEU A 255 -11.53 -24.43 16.55
CA LEU A 255 -11.21 -24.83 15.20
C LEU A 255 -10.00 -24.03 14.68
N HIS A 256 -8.93 -24.73 14.34
CA HIS A 256 -7.84 -24.20 13.53
C HIS A 256 -8.34 -24.04 12.08
N SER A 257 -8.87 -22.86 11.78
CA SER A 257 -8.96 -22.34 10.42
C SER A 257 -9.06 -20.82 10.54
N LYS A 258 -7.91 -20.13 10.41
CA LYS A 258 -7.87 -18.67 10.36
C LYS A 258 -8.60 -18.22 9.09
N ILE A 259 -9.79 -17.68 9.30
CA ILE A 259 -10.38 -16.50 8.65
C ILE A 259 -9.91 -16.25 7.21
N VAL A 260 -10.74 -16.63 6.24
CA VAL A 260 -10.80 -15.95 4.94
C VAL A 260 -12.03 -15.05 4.99
N LYS A 261 -11.82 -13.75 5.20
CA LYS A 261 -12.88 -12.73 5.09
C LYS A 261 -13.27 -12.63 3.62
N HIS A 262 -14.52 -12.94 3.29
CA HIS A 262 -15.07 -12.65 1.97
C HIS A 262 -15.07 -11.14 1.75
N GLY A 263 -14.26 -10.65 0.80
CA GLY A 263 -14.30 -9.26 0.33
C GLY A 263 -12.99 -8.46 0.30
N GLN A 264 -11.89 -8.94 0.89
CA GLN A 264 -10.62 -8.20 0.90
C GLN A 264 -9.80 -8.38 -0.39
N GLY A 265 -9.25 -7.28 -0.93
CA GLY A 265 -8.37 -7.31 -2.09
C GLY A 265 -7.09 -8.11 -1.81
N LEU A 266 -6.44 -8.64 -2.86
CA LEU A 266 -5.18 -9.39 -2.71
C LEU A 266 -4.10 -8.59 -1.95
N LEU A 267 -4.10 -7.25 -2.04
CA LEU A 267 -3.14 -6.40 -1.34
C LEU A 267 -3.47 -6.28 0.16
N ASP A 268 -4.74 -6.20 0.50
CA ASP A 268 -5.22 -6.11 1.89
C ASP A 268 -4.91 -7.40 2.64
N PHE A 269 -5.09 -8.55 1.97
CA PHE A 269 -4.64 -9.84 2.50
C PHE A 269 -3.14 -9.80 2.84
N LYS A 270 -2.30 -9.32 1.90
CA LYS A 270 -0.85 -9.22 2.15
C LYS A 270 -0.58 -8.35 3.38
N ARG A 271 -1.22 -7.18 3.49
CA ARG A 271 -1.01 -6.22 4.58
C ARG A 271 -1.46 -6.72 5.95
N GLY A 272 -2.50 -7.55 5.99
CA GLY A 272 -3.01 -8.15 7.23
C GLY A 272 -2.36 -9.49 7.61
N ALA A 273 -1.44 -10.02 6.79
CA ALA A 273 -0.87 -11.34 7.00
C ALA A 273 0.18 -11.35 8.13
N ASP A 274 0.25 -12.49 8.83
CA ASP A 274 1.32 -12.75 9.80
C ASP A 274 2.68 -12.80 9.09
N VAL A 275 3.70 -12.21 9.70
CA VAL A 275 5.04 -12.07 9.10
C VAL A 275 5.67 -13.43 8.74
N SER A 276 5.50 -14.45 9.57
CA SER A 276 6.14 -15.75 9.36
C SER A 276 5.27 -16.66 8.49
N GLY A 277 3.95 -16.60 8.68
CA GLY A 277 2.97 -17.38 7.90
C GLY A 277 2.72 -16.88 6.48
N PHE A 278 2.99 -15.59 6.21
CA PHE A 278 2.58 -14.90 4.97
C PHE A 278 2.83 -15.69 3.67
N PRO A 279 4.05 -16.19 3.37
CA PRO A 279 4.30 -16.81 2.07
C PRO A 279 3.43 -18.04 1.79
N GLN A 280 3.09 -18.80 2.85
CA GLN A 280 2.23 -19.98 2.75
C GLN A 280 0.76 -19.55 2.69
N ASP A 281 0.32 -18.76 3.66
CA ASP A 281 -1.07 -18.30 3.77
C ASP A 281 -1.53 -17.59 2.48
N PHE A 282 -0.67 -16.77 1.90
CA PHE A 282 -0.94 -16.08 0.64
C PHE A 282 -1.01 -17.02 -0.57
N SER A 283 -0.17 -18.06 -0.59
CA SER A 283 -0.20 -19.06 -1.66
C SER A 283 -1.50 -19.86 -1.62
N ASP A 284 -1.91 -20.28 -0.42
CA ASP A 284 -3.11 -21.07 -0.20
C ASP A 284 -4.37 -20.25 -0.48
N TYR A 285 -4.37 -18.97 -0.07
CA TYR A 285 -5.45 -18.04 -0.39
C TYR A 285 -5.64 -17.88 -1.91
N ILE A 286 -4.57 -17.61 -2.67
CA ILE A 286 -4.67 -17.46 -4.13
C ILE A 286 -5.14 -18.77 -4.79
N ARG A 287 -4.61 -19.93 -4.36
CA ARG A 287 -5.02 -21.23 -4.89
C ARG A 287 -6.49 -21.56 -4.63
N SER A 288 -7.03 -21.14 -3.49
CA SER A 288 -8.42 -21.43 -3.11
C SER A 288 -9.47 -20.94 -4.12
N HIS A 289 -9.11 -19.98 -4.98
CA HIS A 289 -9.99 -19.42 -6.01
C HIS A 289 -9.97 -20.21 -7.34
N GLY A 290 -9.04 -21.16 -7.49
CA GLY A 290 -8.95 -22.05 -8.65
C GLY A 290 -7.64 -21.96 -9.44
N GLU A 291 -7.54 -22.78 -10.50
CA GLU A 291 -6.36 -22.86 -11.37
C GLU A 291 -6.19 -21.62 -12.26
N THR A 292 -7.31 -21.08 -12.75
CA THR A 292 -7.37 -19.86 -13.54
C THR A 292 -8.73 -19.20 -13.32
N TYR A 293 -8.74 -17.95 -12.88
CA TYR A 293 -9.97 -17.25 -12.52
C TYR A 293 -9.87 -15.74 -12.76
N HIS A 294 -11.01 -15.10 -12.99
CA HIS A 294 -11.09 -13.63 -12.97
C HIS A 294 -11.23 -13.16 -11.52
N TRP A 295 -10.41 -12.19 -11.10
CA TRP A 295 -10.46 -11.54 -9.80
C TRP A 295 -11.21 -10.20 -9.92
N PRO A 296 -12.50 -10.12 -9.54
CA PRO A 296 -13.34 -8.96 -9.84
C PRO A 296 -12.85 -7.66 -9.18
N ALA A 297 -12.41 -7.73 -7.92
CA ALA A 297 -11.94 -6.56 -7.19
C ALA A 297 -10.68 -5.91 -7.81
N GLY A 298 -9.88 -6.70 -8.54
CA GLY A 298 -8.68 -6.20 -9.22
C GLY A 298 -8.87 -5.88 -10.70
N GLY A 299 -9.91 -6.42 -11.34
CA GLY A 299 -10.16 -6.31 -12.78
C GLY A 299 -9.12 -7.05 -13.62
N PHE A 300 -8.63 -8.21 -13.16
CA PHE A 300 -7.63 -9.01 -13.87
C PHE A 300 -7.85 -10.51 -13.65
N HIS A 301 -7.27 -11.33 -14.51
CA HIS A 301 -7.24 -12.79 -14.35
C HIS A 301 -6.01 -13.21 -13.56
N VAL A 302 -6.12 -14.30 -12.81
CA VAL A 302 -5.02 -14.92 -12.07
C VAL A 302 -4.82 -16.35 -12.57
N VAL A 303 -3.56 -16.74 -12.75
CA VAL A 303 -3.13 -18.09 -13.12
C VAL A 303 -2.21 -18.64 -12.04
N THR A 304 -2.51 -19.85 -11.58
CA THR A 304 -1.85 -20.46 -10.42
C THR A 304 -0.99 -21.68 -10.75
N ARG A 305 -1.06 -22.21 -11.99
CA ARG A 305 -0.22 -23.32 -12.45
C ARG A 305 1.05 -22.84 -13.14
N ALA A 306 2.18 -23.46 -12.81
CA ALA A 306 3.48 -23.14 -13.39
C ALA A 306 3.52 -23.40 -14.91
N ALA A 307 2.91 -24.49 -15.38
CA ALA A 307 2.85 -24.82 -16.79
C ALA A 307 2.16 -23.72 -17.63
N ASP A 308 1.02 -23.22 -17.17
CA ASP A 308 0.25 -22.17 -17.85
C ASP A 308 0.99 -20.83 -17.79
N ALA A 309 1.58 -20.48 -16.64
CA ALA A 309 2.40 -19.29 -16.53
C ALA A 309 3.58 -19.31 -17.52
N ARG A 310 4.24 -20.46 -17.70
CA ARG A 310 5.32 -20.62 -18.69
C ARG A 310 4.82 -20.44 -20.12
N GLN A 311 3.64 -20.96 -20.43
CA GLN A 311 3.02 -20.78 -21.74
C GLN A 311 2.72 -19.31 -22.01
N ILE A 312 2.08 -18.62 -21.05
CA ILE A 312 1.75 -17.18 -21.14
C ILE A 312 3.04 -16.35 -21.31
N LEU A 313 4.06 -16.58 -20.48
CA LEU A 313 5.30 -15.81 -20.48
C LEU A 313 6.15 -15.99 -21.76
N ARG A 314 5.91 -17.06 -22.54
CA ARG A 314 6.56 -17.31 -23.84
C ARG A 314 5.68 -16.96 -25.05
N SER A 315 4.39 -16.81 -24.84
CA SER A 315 3.41 -16.68 -25.92
C SER A 315 3.47 -15.30 -26.59
N LYS A 316 3.35 -15.28 -27.91
CA LYS A 316 3.23 -14.05 -28.72
C LYS A 316 1.85 -13.38 -28.58
N HIS A 317 0.85 -14.10 -28.06
CA HIS A 317 -0.52 -13.67 -27.86
C HIS A 317 -0.67 -12.77 -26.62
N PHE A 318 0.38 -12.66 -25.81
CA PHE A 318 0.47 -11.79 -24.65
C PHE A 318 1.56 -10.75 -24.85
N THR A 319 1.38 -9.56 -24.28
CA THR A 319 2.35 -8.46 -24.34
C THR A 319 2.95 -8.14 -22.97
N ALA A 320 4.24 -7.80 -22.95
CA ALA A 320 4.90 -7.18 -21.81
C ALA A 320 4.69 -5.65 -21.76
N ASN A 321 4.11 -5.05 -22.81
CA ASN A 321 3.68 -3.66 -22.77
C ASN A 321 2.45 -3.51 -21.86
N ARG A 322 2.67 -2.89 -20.72
CA ARG A 322 1.69 -2.72 -19.64
C ARG A 322 1.19 -1.29 -19.51
N ALA A 323 1.43 -0.44 -20.50
CA ALA A 323 1.06 0.97 -20.45
C ALA A 323 -0.44 1.16 -20.18
N THR A 324 -1.30 0.41 -20.87
CA THR A 324 -2.76 0.45 -20.66
C THR A 324 -3.15 0.07 -19.24
N PHE A 325 -2.53 -0.95 -18.67
CA PHE A 325 -2.75 -1.35 -17.28
C PHE A 325 -2.35 -0.25 -16.29
N PHE A 326 -1.17 0.36 -16.47
CA PHE A 326 -0.73 1.44 -15.58
C PHE A 326 -1.61 2.68 -15.70
N VAL A 327 -1.95 3.10 -16.92
CA VAL A 327 -2.86 4.24 -17.16
C VAL A 327 -4.24 4.00 -16.54
N ALA A 328 -4.78 2.78 -16.64
CA ALA A 328 -6.06 2.44 -16.02
C ALA A 328 -6.04 2.52 -14.48
N LYS A 329 -4.86 2.51 -13.85
CA LYS A 329 -4.69 2.73 -12.40
C LYS A 329 -4.47 4.20 -12.03
N MET A 330 -4.45 5.10 -13.01
CA MET A 330 -4.25 6.54 -12.82
C MET A 330 -5.45 7.35 -13.35
N PRO A 331 -6.71 7.03 -12.99
CA PRO A 331 -7.88 7.65 -13.61
C PRO A 331 -8.01 9.15 -13.36
N ASN A 332 -7.37 9.66 -12.29
CA ASN A 332 -7.43 11.06 -11.87
C ASN A 332 -6.12 11.83 -12.12
N VAL A 333 -5.15 11.22 -12.80
CA VAL A 333 -3.89 11.89 -13.16
C VAL A 333 -4.02 12.50 -14.54
N ASP A 334 -3.70 13.78 -14.66
CA ASP A 334 -3.47 14.41 -15.96
C ASP A 334 -2.20 13.83 -16.58
N LEU A 335 -2.37 13.01 -17.61
CA LEU A 335 -1.28 12.29 -18.26
C LEU A 335 -0.30 13.24 -18.97
N ASP A 336 -0.69 14.47 -19.26
CA ASP A 336 0.20 15.47 -19.83
C ASP A 336 1.33 15.88 -18.85
N LEU A 337 1.13 15.67 -17.55
CA LEU A 337 2.13 15.93 -16.50
C LEU A 337 3.28 14.91 -16.50
N ILE A 338 3.13 13.76 -17.17
CA ILE A 338 4.07 12.62 -17.11
C ILE A 338 4.64 12.23 -18.49
N GLY A 339 4.70 13.19 -19.42
CA GLY A 339 5.20 12.98 -20.77
C GLY A 339 6.64 12.45 -20.85
N ASP A 340 7.57 13.01 -20.07
CA ASP A 340 8.98 12.56 -20.04
C ASP A 340 9.11 11.17 -19.40
N PHE A 341 8.34 10.91 -18.35
CA PHE A 341 8.22 9.59 -17.74
C PHE A 341 7.82 8.55 -18.80
N PHE A 342 6.68 8.71 -19.48
CA PHE A 342 6.27 7.80 -20.55
C PHE A 342 7.29 7.70 -21.69
N GLY A 343 7.94 8.81 -22.02
CA GLY A 343 9.03 8.85 -22.99
C GLY A 343 10.15 7.87 -22.65
N VAL A 344 10.63 7.87 -21.41
CA VAL A 344 11.68 6.94 -20.97
C VAL A 344 11.13 5.52 -20.81
N VAL A 345 9.99 5.34 -20.14
CA VAL A 345 9.42 4.03 -19.81
C VAL A 345 9.05 3.20 -21.04
N SER A 346 8.42 3.80 -22.05
CA SER A 346 8.02 3.11 -23.29
C SER A 346 9.21 2.55 -24.08
N ARG A 347 10.42 3.04 -23.81
CA ARG A 347 11.67 2.61 -24.43
C ARG A 347 12.40 1.52 -23.66
N MET A 348 11.97 1.19 -22.44
CA MET A 348 12.57 0.12 -21.64
C MET A 348 12.25 -1.26 -22.23
N MET A 349 13.23 -2.18 -22.21
CA MET A 349 13.00 -3.54 -22.72
C MET A 349 11.89 -4.29 -21.95
N VAL A 350 11.71 -4.00 -20.66
CA VAL A 350 10.66 -4.63 -19.82
C VAL A 350 9.23 -4.30 -20.28
N MET A 351 9.07 -3.26 -21.11
CA MET A 351 7.80 -2.81 -21.69
C MET A 351 7.65 -3.20 -23.18
N SER A 352 8.53 -4.06 -23.69
CA SER A 352 8.65 -4.36 -25.13
C SER A 352 8.38 -5.83 -25.44
N ASP A 353 8.00 -6.13 -26.67
CA ASP A 353 7.79 -7.50 -27.16
C ASP A 353 8.79 -7.92 -28.24
N ALA A 354 8.90 -9.24 -28.43
CA ALA A 354 9.46 -9.90 -29.61
C ALA A 354 10.79 -9.30 -30.11
N LYS A 355 10.83 -8.81 -31.36
CA LYS A 355 12.06 -8.29 -31.99
C LYS A 355 12.59 -7.05 -31.29
N VAL A 356 11.72 -6.13 -30.88
CA VAL A 356 12.12 -4.89 -30.19
C VAL A 356 12.73 -5.22 -28.83
N HIS A 357 12.06 -6.08 -28.03
CA HIS A 357 12.61 -6.59 -26.78
C HIS A 357 13.94 -7.31 -27.00
N GLY A 358 14.00 -8.23 -27.97
CA GLY A 358 15.19 -9.02 -28.26
C GLY A 358 16.39 -8.15 -28.66
N MET A 359 16.16 -7.09 -29.42
CA MET A 359 17.17 -6.07 -29.70
C MET A 359 17.59 -5.39 -28.39
N ARG A 360 16.64 -4.78 -27.65
CA ARG A 360 16.97 -3.96 -26.47
C ARG A 360 17.72 -4.76 -25.41
N ARG A 361 17.33 -6.03 -25.22
CA ARG A 361 18.02 -6.98 -24.35
C ARG A 361 19.44 -7.27 -24.84
N LYS A 362 19.64 -7.56 -26.14
CA LYS A 362 20.98 -7.79 -26.70
C LYS A 362 21.89 -6.58 -26.53
N SER A 363 21.35 -5.37 -26.61
CA SER A 363 22.11 -4.14 -26.33
C SER A 363 22.45 -4.01 -24.85
N ALA A 364 21.47 -4.18 -23.97
CA ALA A 364 21.69 -4.08 -22.52
C ALA A 364 22.72 -5.09 -22.00
N LEU A 365 22.85 -6.27 -22.64
CA LEU A 365 23.85 -7.27 -22.29
C LEU A 365 25.30 -6.81 -22.47
N PHE A 366 25.57 -5.79 -23.28
CA PHE A 366 26.92 -5.20 -23.37
C PHE A 366 27.31 -4.46 -22.09
N GLY A 367 26.34 -3.87 -21.39
CA GLY A 367 26.57 -3.15 -20.13
C GLY A 367 26.54 -4.03 -18.88
N ILE A 368 26.26 -5.33 -18.99
CA ILE A 368 26.12 -6.24 -17.85
C ILE A 368 26.70 -7.63 -18.17
N THR A 369 27.87 -7.64 -18.80
CA THR A 369 28.58 -8.88 -19.10
C THR A 369 29.04 -9.57 -17.81
N PRO A 370 29.21 -10.90 -17.82
CA PRO A 370 29.81 -11.62 -16.71
C PRO A 370 31.15 -11.03 -16.29
N GLU A 371 32.01 -10.69 -17.25
CA GLU A 371 33.35 -10.15 -17.02
C GLU A 371 33.28 -8.78 -16.32
N LEU A 372 32.34 -7.92 -16.71
CA LEU A 372 32.14 -6.62 -16.07
C LEU A 372 31.67 -6.81 -14.62
N ILE A 373 30.64 -7.65 -14.39
CA ILE A 373 30.16 -7.96 -13.03
C ILE A 373 31.31 -8.50 -12.16
N ASP A 374 32.07 -9.44 -12.69
CA ASP A 374 33.16 -10.08 -11.95
C ASP A 374 34.23 -9.06 -11.56
N SER A 375 34.51 -8.08 -12.42
CA SER A 375 35.46 -6.99 -12.13
C SER A 375 35.04 -6.10 -10.96
N PHE A 376 33.73 -6.00 -10.66
CA PHE A 376 33.21 -5.26 -9.50
C PHE A 376 33.16 -6.09 -8.20
N THR A 377 33.32 -7.41 -8.26
CA THR A 377 33.27 -8.30 -7.08
C THR A 377 34.13 -7.82 -5.90
N PRO A 378 35.40 -7.37 -6.09
CA PRO A 378 36.21 -6.85 -4.98
C PRO A 378 35.62 -5.59 -4.33
N ARG A 379 35.02 -4.71 -5.14
CA ARG A 379 34.40 -3.48 -4.66
C ARG A 379 33.09 -3.77 -3.91
N ILE A 380 32.28 -4.70 -4.42
CA ILE A 380 31.07 -5.18 -3.73
C ILE A 380 31.45 -5.78 -2.38
N ALA A 381 32.52 -6.58 -2.30
CA ALA A 381 33.00 -7.15 -1.04
C ALA A 381 33.43 -6.06 -0.04
N GLN A 382 34.15 -5.03 -0.49
CA GLN A 382 34.51 -3.88 0.36
C GLN A 382 33.29 -3.13 0.88
N THR A 383 32.27 -2.92 0.03
CA THR A 383 31.00 -2.32 0.45
C THR A 383 30.30 -3.18 1.49
N VAL A 384 30.21 -4.50 1.27
CA VAL A 384 29.64 -5.44 2.24
C VAL A 384 30.37 -5.35 3.58
N ASP A 385 31.71 -5.35 3.56
CA ASP A 385 32.51 -5.28 4.78
C ASP A 385 32.24 -4.00 5.55
N ALA A 386 32.28 -2.85 4.88
CA ALA A 386 32.01 -1.54 5.48
C ALA A 386 30.58 -1.43 6.04
N LEU A 387 29.58 -2.01 5.37
CA LEU A 387 28.19 -2.01 5.85
C LEU A 387 27.97 -2.95 7.04
N LEU A 388 28.81 -3.97 7.23
CA LEU A 388 28.75 -4.89 8.37
C LEU A 388 29.56 -4.42 9.59
N ASP A 389 30.52 -3.50 9.41
CA ASP A 389 31.35 -2.96 10.49
C ASP A 389 30.55 -2.36 11.67
N PRO A 390 29.41 -1.64 11.47
CA PRO A 390 28.62 -1.14 12.60
C PRO A 390 28.03 -2.26 13.46
N LEU A 391 27.57 -3.37 12.86
CA LEU A 391 27.05 -4.52 13.61
C LEU A 391 28.17 -5.19 14.42
N GLU A 392 29.38 -5.23 13.88
CA GLU A 392 30.56 -5.69 14.62
C GLU A 392 30.91 -4.74 15.77
N ARG A 393 30.99 -3.44 15.53
CA ARG A 393 31.34 -2.46 16.56
C ARG A 393 30.31 -2.40 17.69
N ASP A 394 29.03 -2.30 17.34
CA ASP A 394 27.95 -1.92 18.26
C ASP A 394 27.19 -3.13 18.80
N GLY A 395 27.34 -4.30 18.18
CA GLY A 395 26.66 -5.53 18.58
C GLY A 395 25.20 -5.63 18.15
N SER A 396 24.64 -4.56 17.59
CA SER A 396 23.28 -4.48 17.05
C SER A 396 23.19 -3.61 15.80
N MET A 397 22.16 -3.81 14.98
CA MET A 397 21.93 -3.02 13.75
C MET A 397 20.47 -3.11 13.30
N GLU A 398 19.88 -1.99 12.88
CA GLU A 398 18.66 -2.00 12.06
C GLU A 398 19.08 -2.29 10.62
N PHE A 399 18.85 -3.52 10.17
CA PHE A 399 19.44 -4.07 8.95
C PHE A 399 18.91 -3.45 7.67
N VAL A 400 17.63 -3.07 7.64
CA VAL A 400 16.97 -2.61 6.41
C VAL A 400 17.57 -1.28 5.95
N THR A 401 17.61 -0.31 6.84
CA THR A 401 18.10 1.05 6.54
C THR A 401 19.63 1.13 6.53
N ALA A 402 20.31 0.40 7.42
CA ALA A 402 21.77 0.45 7.49
C ALA A 402 22.46 -0.33 6.37
N LEU A 403 21.85 -1.41 5.84
CA LEU A 403 22.51 -2.31 4.89
C LEU A 403 21.65 -2.62 3.66
N ALA A 404 20.46 -3.19 3.84
CA ALA A 404 19.72 -3.79 2.72
C ALA A 404 19.34 -2.77 1.63
N ARG A 405 19.00 -1.54 2.03
CA ARG A 405 18.72 -0.41 1.11
C ARG A 405 19.99 0.19 0.50
N VAL A 406 21.11 0.11 1.20
CA VAL A 406 22.37 0.75 0.81
C VAL A 406 23.11 -0.12 -0.22
N LEU A 407 23.26 -1.42 0.05
CA LEU A 407 24.09 -2.31 -0.77
C LEU A 407 23.72 -2.29 -2.26
N PRO A 408 22.48 -2.57 -2.69
CA PRO A 408 22.15 -2.60 -4.12
C PRO A 408 22.31 -1.24 -4.82
N SER A 409 22.01 -0.15 -4.11
CA SER A 409 22.14 1.19 -4.68
C SER A 409 23.61 1.57 -4.88
N THR A 410 24.49 1.26 -3.91
CA THR A 410 25.94 1.44 -4.02
C THR A 410 26.54 0.60 -5.14
N VAL A 411 26.17 -0.69 -5.24
CA VAL A 411 26.67 -1.59 -6.29
C VAL A 411 26.28 -1.10 -7.68
N LEU A 412 25.03 -0.67 -7.88
CA LEU A 412 24.63 -0.07 -9.15
C LEU A 412 25.38 1.23 -9.42
N ALA A 413 25.49 2.12 -8.44
CA ALA A 413 26.24 3.37 -8.60
C ALA A 413 27.70 3.12 -9.01
N ASP A 414 28.35 2.10 -8.43
CA ASP A 414 29.68 1.66 -8.82
C ASP A 414 29.73 1.16 -10.26
N MET A 415 28.77 0.35 -10.69
CA MET A 415 28.69 -0.17 -12.06
C MET A 415 28.45 0.90 -13.12
N PHE A 416 27.83 2.03 -12.75
CA PHE A 416 27.70 3.22 -13.59
C PHE A 416 28.87 4.20 -13.42
N MET A 417 29.80 3.91 -12.50
CA MET A 417 30.89 4.79 -12.09
C MET A 417 30.37 6.20 -11.72
N ILE A 418 29.26 6.23 -10.99
CA ILE A 418 28.64 7.45 -10.44
C ILE A 418 29.48 7.93 -9.23
N PRO A 419 29.91 9.20 -9.22
CA PRO A 419 30.64 9.80 -8.10
C PRO A 419 29.84 9.71 -6.78
N GLU A 420 30.54 9.56 -5.66
CA GLU A 420 29.93 9.44 -4.33
C GLU A 420 28.96 10.60 -4.03
N ALA A 421 29.34 11.83 -4.39
CA ALA A 421 28.55 13.04 -4.17
C ALA A 421 27.17 13.02 -4.85
N ASP A 422 27.01 12.23 -5.92
CA ASP A 422 25.77 12.18 -6.71
C ASP A 422 24.85 11.03 -6.29
N ARG A 423 25.32 10.08 -5.47
CA ARG A 423 24.59 8.83 -5.17
C ARG A 423 23.26 9.07 -4.48
N GLU A 424 23.21 10.02 -3.57
CA GLU A 424 21.97 10.37 -2.87
C GLU A 424 20.91 10.92 -3.83
N PHE A 425 21.33 11.77 -4.78
CA PHE A 425 20.45 12.26 -5.85
C PHE A 425 19.89 11.09 -6.68
N PHE A 426 20.75 10.17 -7.10
CA PHE A 426 20.33 8.99 -7.86
C PHE A 426 19.35 8.10 -7.10
N ARG A 427 19.65 7.84 -5.83
CA ARG A 427 18.79 7.04 -4.94
C ARG A 427 17.41 7.67 -4.80
N LYS A 428 17.35 8.99 -4.60
CA LYS A 428 16.07 9.72 -4.50
C LYS A 428 15.26 9.60 -5.79
N CYS A 429 15.85 9.92 -6.94
CA CYS A 429 15.15 9.86 -8.22
C CYS A 429 14.70 8.44 -8.58
N ALA A 430 15.54 7.42 -8.34
CA ALA A 430 15.19 6.03 -8.60
C ALA A 430 14.03 5.54 -7.72
N ASN A 431 13.99 5.92 -6.45
CA ASN A 431 12.86 5.61 -5.55
C ASN A 431 11.57 6.29 -6.01
N THR A 432 11.62 7.59 -6.37
CA THR A 432 10.46 8.32 -6.90
C THR A 432 9.92 7.67 -8.17
N MET A 433 10.80 7.28 -9.10
CA MET A 433 10.39 6.57 -10.32
C MET A 433 9.80 5.19 -9.99
N THR A 434 10.40 4.44 -9.06
CA THR A 434 9.92 3.09 -8.68
C THR A 434 8.52 3.12 -8.08
N GLY A 435 8.21 4.10 -7.22
CA GLY A 435 6.87 4.29 -6.67
C GLY A 435 5.81 4.39 -7.76
N PHE A 436 6.12 5.05 -8.87
CA PHE A 436 5.20 5.24 -9.98
C PHE A 436 5.01 3.98 -10.86
N PHE A 437 5.92 3.00 -10.78
CA PHE A 437 5.92 1.73 -11.54
C PHE A 437 5.07 0.60 -10.90
N GLY A 438 3.95 0.94 -10.28
CA GLY A 438 3.07 -0.01 -9.60
C GLY A 438 3.46 -0.32 -8.15
N GLY A 439 4.22 0.59 -7.52
CA GLY A 439 4.56 0.56 -6.10
C GLY A 439 3.69 1.48 -5.23
N SER A 440 3.03 2.48 -5.83
CA SER A 440 2.19 3.44 -5.10
C SER A 440 0.75 2.94 -4.95
N VAL A 441 0.16 3.23 -3.78
CA VAL A 441 -1.27 3.07 -3.52
C VAL A 441 -2.11 4.21 -4.11
N GLU A 442 -1.49 5.37 -4.35
CA GLU A 442 -2.18 6.56 -4.84
C GLU A 442 -1.38 7.24 -5.96
N TYR A 443 -2.11 7.62 -7.00
CA TYR A 443 -1.58 8.34 -8.14
C TYR A 443 -2.28 9.70 -8.21
N THR A 444 -1.63 10.74 -7.69
CA THR A 444 -2.11 12.12 -7.75
C THR A 444 -1.32 12.94 -8.77
N ASN A 445 -1.84 14.09 -9.17
CA ASN A 445 -1.12 15.02 -10.06
C ASN A 445 0.22 15.48 -9.46
N GLU A 446 0.29 15.68 -8.13
CA GLU A 446 1.54 16.07 -7.46
C GLU A 446 2.60 14.97 -7.57
N VAL A 447 2.21 13.71 -7.28
CA VAL A 447 3.10 12.55 -7.42
C VAL A 447 3.54 12.36 -8.87
N ALA A 448 2.63 12.62 -9.82
CA ALA A 448 2.91 12.56 -11.25
C ALA A 448 3.96 13.60 -11.67
N VAL A 449 3.82 14.85 -11.21
CA VAL A 449 4.81 15.92 -11.45
C VAL A 449 6.17 15.55 -10.85
N GLU A 450 6.21 15.13 -9.58
CA GLU A 450 7.47 14.72 -8.93
C GLU A 450 8.16 13.57 -9.68
N CYS A 451 7.38 12.60 -10.17
CA CYS A 451 7.90 11.50 -10.97
C CYS A 451 8.46 11.95 -12.32
N ASN A 452 7.77 12.87 -12.99
CA ASN A 452 8.22 13.42 -14.26
C ASN A 452 9.51 14.23 -14.08
N GLU A 453 9.59 15.07 -13.05
CA GLU A 453 10.80 15.84 -12.70
C GLU A 453 11.99 14.92 -12.37
N ALA A 454 11.77 13.88 -11.56
CA ALA A 454 12.81 12.88 -11.27
C ALA A 454 13.30 12.18 -12.55
N THR A 455 12.38 11.89 -13.49
CA THR A 455 12.73 11.30 -14.78
C THR A 455 13.55 12.24 -15.64
N ILE A 456 13.16 13.53 -15.73
CA ILE A 456 13.92 14.55 -16.45
C ILE A 456 15.33 14.63 -15.88
N ALA A 457 15.46 14.72 -14.56
CA ALA A 457 16.76 14.83 -13.89
C ALA A 457 17.66 13.61 -14.17
N ILE A 458 17.13 12.39 -14.07
CA ILE A 458 17.88 11.16 -14.42
C ILE A 458 18.28 11.15 -15.90
N ARG A 459 17.37 11.54 -16.80
CA ARG A 459 17.65 11.59 -18.24
C ARG A 459 18.78 12.55 -18.56
N GLU A 460 18.74 13.76 -18.00
CA GLU A 460 19.78 14.77 -18.22
C GLU A 460 21.12 14.32 -17.65
N TYR A 461 21.12 13.71 -16.46
CA TYR A 461 22.35 13.16 -15.89
C TYR A 461 22.93 12.07 -16.80
N PHE A 462 22.13 11.08 -17.21
CA PHE A 462 22.63 10.01 -18.08
C PHE A 462 23.06 10.52 -19.45
N ARG A 463 22.47 11.60 -19.97
CA ARG A 463 22.96 12.27 -21.17
C ARG A 463 24.36 12.84 -20.95
N GLY A 464 24.58 13.55 -19.84
CA GLY A 464 25.91 14.05 -19.47
C GLY A 464 26.93 12.92 -19.30
N LEU A 465 26.53 11.83 -18.64
CA LEU A 465 27.38 10.65 -18.43
C LEU A 465 27.72 9.96 -19.76
N LEU A 466 26.73 9.80 -20.65
CA LEU A 466 26.93 9.23 -21.98
C LEU A 466 27.94 10.05 -22.80
N GLU A 467 27.80 11.37 -22.77
CA GLU A 467 28.74 12.31 -23.42
C GLU A 467 30.14 12.24 -22.83
N ASP A 468 30.27 12.12 -21.51
CA ASP A 468 31.57 11.91 -20.89
C ASP A 468 32.20 10.59 -21.33
N ARG A 469 31.46 9.48 -21.33
CA ARG A 469 31.99 8.16 -21.75
C ARG A 469 32.36 8.09 -23.23
N ARG A 470 31.76 8.91 -24.09
CA ARG A 470 32.20 9.07 -25.49
C ARG A 470 33.61 9.63 -25.59
N ARG A 471 33.97 10.57 -24.71
CA ARG A 471 35.30 11.20 -24.66
C ARG A 471 36.29 10.39 -23.84
N ASN A 472 35.80 9.80 -22.75
CA ASN A 472 36.58 9.13 -21.71
C ASN A 472 35.98 7.75 -21.39
N PRO A 473 36.10 6.74 -22.28
CA PRO A 473 35.58 5.40 -22.02
C PRO A 473 36.09 4.81 -20.70
N GLN A 474 35.22 4.11 -19.97
CA GLN A 474 35.52 3.47 -18.68
C GLN A 474 35.18 1.98 -18.74
N ASN A 475 35.53 1.22 -17.70
CA ASN A 475 35.04 -0.15 -17.53
C ASN A 475 33.71 -0.16 -16.77
N ASP A 476 32.63 0.29 -17.43
CA ASP A 476 31.32 0.51 -16.80
C ASP A 476 30.14 0.18 -17.73
N PHE A 477 28.92 0.19 -17.18
CA PHE A 477 27.70 -0.12 -17.91
C PHE A 477 27.51 0.80 -19.14
N MET A 478 27.79 2.10 -18.99
CA MET A 478 27.56 3.10 -20.02
C MET A 478 28.51 2.94 -21.21
N THR A 479 29.75 2.57 -20.96
CA THR A 479 30.72 2.28 -22.03
C THR A 479 30.32 1.05 -22.83
N GLY A 480 29.88 -0.03 -22.17
CA GLY A 480 29.30 -1.18 -22.87
C GLY A 480 28.06 -0.80 -23.70
N MET A 481 27.20 0.09 -23.18
CA MET A 481 26.06 0.58 -23.95
C MET A 481 26.43 1.44 -25.17
N LEU A 482 27.55 2.17 -25.15
CA LEU A 482 28.07 2.89 -26.31
C LEU A 482 28.52 1.93 -27.43
N GLU A 483 29.11 0.78 -27.08
CA GLU A 483 29.44 -0.25 -28.06
C GLU A 483 28.18 -0.82 -28.71
N ALA A 484 27.16 -1.12 -27.89
CA ALA A 484 25.86 -1.55 -28.39
C ALA A 484 25.20 -0.47 -29.27
N GLN A 485 25.35 0.81 -28.90
CA GLN A 485 24.86 1.94 -29.67
C GLN A 485 25.44 1.94 -31.09
N GLN A 486 26.76 1.81 -31.21
CA GLN A 486 27.44 1.76 -32.51
C GLN A 486 27.04 0.52 -33.31
N LYS A 487 26.98 -0.65 -32.66
CA LYS A 487 26.67 -1.93 -33.32
C LYS A 487 25.25 -2.02 -33.86
N TYR A 488 24.28 -1.48 -33.12
CA TYR A 488 22.86 -1.60 -33.44
C TYR A 488 22.24 -0.27 -33.91
N ASN A 489 23.04 0.77 -34.09
CA ASN A 489 22.63 2.11 -34.48
C ASN A 489 21.51 2.67 -33.58
N LEU A 490 21.71 2.57 -32.26
CA LEU A 490 20.73 3.04 -31.27
C LEU A 490 20.81 4.56 -31.14
N ARG A 491 19.68 5.18 -30.83
CA ARG A 491 19.67 6.59 -30.42
C ARG A 491 20.00 6.74 -28.95
N ASP A 492 20.43 7.94 -28.56
CA ASP A 492 20.80 8.26 -27.16
C ASP A 492 19.65 8.02 -26.19
N ASP A 493 18.41 8.37 -26.59
CA ASP A 493 17.21 8.13 -25.79
C ASP A 493 16.98 6.63 -25.51
N GLU A 494 17.34 5.76 -26.44
CA GLU A 494 17.22 4.30 -26.27
C GLU A 494 18.25 3.75 -25.28
N VAL A 495 19.49 4.27 -25.33
CA VAL A 495 20.57 3.93 -24.39
C VAL A 495 20.22 4.42 -22.99
N ILE A 496 19.85 5.69 -22.85
CA ILE A 496 19.48 6.32 -21.58
C ILE A 496 18.29 5.59 -20.94
N SER A 497 17.32 5.15 -21.73
CA SER A 497 16.17 4.41 -21.20
C SER A 497 16.56 3.02 -20.65
N GLN A 498 17.55 2.34 -21.23
CA GLN A 498 18.05 1.09 -20.64
C GLN A 498 18.85 1.35 -19.35
N ALA A 499 19.64 2.43 -19.30
CA ALA A 499 20.37 2.85 -18.10
C ALA A 499 19.42 3.19 -16.95
N ALA A 500 18.39 4.01 -17.20
CA ALA A 500 17.35 4.34 -16.23
C ALA A 500 16.60 3.10 -15.74
N MET A 501 16.26 2.17 -16.64
CA MET A 501 15.63 0.90 -16.25
C MET A 501 16.53 0.08 -15.32
N MET A 502 17.83 -0.03 -15.60
CA MET A 502 18.75 -0.80 -14.76
C MET A 502 18.85 -0.22 -13.34
N LEU A 503 18.94 1.10 -13.24
CA LEU A 503 18.97 1.83 -11.97
C LEU A 503 17.71 1.57 -11.14
N VAL A 504 16.53 1.75 -11.73
CA VAL A 504 15.23 1.61 -11.05
C VAL A 504 14.96 0.14 -10.68
N ALA A 505 15.14 -0.79 -11.62
CA ALA A 505 14.76 -2.19 -11.42
C ALA A 505 15.65 -2.93 -10.40
N GLY A 506 16.94 -2.58 -10.33
CA GLY A 506 17.91 -3.33 -9.53
C GLY A 506 17.98 -2.93 -8.05
N GLN A 507 17.39 -1.79 -7.64
CA GLN A 507 17.48 -1.29 -6.26
C GLN A 507 16.46 -1.95 -5.34
N VAL A 508 15.17 -1.70 -5.59
CA VAL A 508 14.09 -2.07 -4.67
C VAL A 508 13.95 -3.60 -4.57
N THR A 509 13.89 -4.30 -5.70
CA THR A 509 13.75 -5.76 -5.71
C THR A 509 14.93 -6.50 -5.07
N SER A 510 16.15 -5.96 -5.18
CA SER A 510 17.32 -6.53 -4.51
C SER A 510 17.30 -6.27 -3.01
N THR A 511 16.87 -5.08 -2.59
CA THR A 511 16.69 -4.72 -1.17
C THR A 511 15.74 -5.69 -0.51
N ASP A 512 14.55 -5.86 -1.09
CA ASP A 512 13.52 -6.76 -0.59
C ASP A 512 14.01 -8.20 -0.53
N GLN A 513 14.70 -8.68 -1.57
CA GLN A 513 15.17 -10.05 -1.58
C GLN A 513 16.32 -10.29 -0.58
N ILE A 514 17.18 -9.29 -0.32
CA ILE A 514 18.17 -9.35 0.75
C ILE A 514 17.45 -9.52 2.11
N CYS A 515 16.41 -8.72 2.37
CA CYS A 515 15.62 -8.83 3.59
C CYS A 515 14.91 -10.18 3.71
N ASN A 516 14.23 -10.64 2.65
CA ASN A 516 13.51 -11.92 2.65
C ASN A 516 14.45 -13.10 2.88
N ASN A 517 15.63 -13.09 2.25
CA ASN A 517 16.65 -14.12 2.47
C ASN A 517 17.13 -14.13 3.93
N LEU A 518 17.48 -12.96 4.49
CA LEU A 518 17.92 -12.87 5.88
C LEU A 518 16.84 -13.36 6.85
N PHE A 519 15.59 -12.93 6.63
CA PHE A 519 14.46 -13.34 7.45
C PHE A 519 14.34 -14.86 7.46
N LEU A 520 14.30 -15.51 6.29
CA LEU A 520 14.23 -16.97 6.20
C LEU A 520 15.44 -17.68 6.81
N MET A 521 16.64 -17.10 6.70
CA MET A 521 17.84 -17.66 7.33
C MET A 521 17.72 -17.73 8.85
N LEU A 522 17.16 -16.69 9.49
CA LEU A 522 17.06 -16.56 10.95
C LEU A 522 15.78 -17.17 11.54
N ASP A 523 14.67 -17.05 10.82
CA ASP A 523 13.35 -17.51 11.26
C ASP A 523 13.18 -19.03 11.06
N THR A 524 13.80 -19.60 10.02
CA THR A 524 13.70 -21.05 9.76
C THR A 524 14.59 -21.85 10.72
N PRO A 525 14.04 -22.77 11.53
CA PRO A 525 14.80 -23.49 12.54
C PRO A 525 16.05 -24.21 12.00
N GLY A 526 17.19 -23.86 12.60
CA GLY A 526 18.49 -24.47 12.30
C GLY A 526 19.10 -24.11 10.93
N VAL A 527 18.42 -23.32 10.08
CA VAL A 527 18.98 -22.90 8.78
C VAL A 527 20.26 -22.08 8.97
N TYR A 528 20.21 -21.03 9.81
CA TYR A 528 21.39 -20.19 10.06
C TYR A 528 22.59 -21.02 10.55
N ALA A 529 22.37 -21.90 11.53
CA ALA A 529 23.43 -22.76 12.07
C ALA A 529 24.06 -23.68 11.01
N ARG A 530 23.26 -24.21 10.08
CA ARG A 530 23.77 -25.02 8.95
C ARG A 530 24.59 -24.18 7.97
N LEU A 531 24.17 -22.94 7.69
CA LEU A 531 24.91 -22.03 6.81
C LEU A 531 26.20 -21.50 7.45
N VAL A 532 26.24 -21.36 8.77
CA VAL A 532 27.47 -21.08 9.53
C VAL A 532 28.44 -22.27 9.45
N ALA A 533 27.94 -23.50 9.61
CA ALA A 533 28.75 -24.71 9.53
C ALA A 533 29.29 -24.99 8.12
N ASP A 534 28.54 -24.63 7.08
CA ASP A 534 28.89 -24.83 5.69
C ASP A 534 28.47 -23.63 4.81
N PRO A 535 29.30 -22.56 4.78
CA PRO A 535 29.00 -21.36 3.98
C PRO A 535 28.94 -21.60 2.48
N GLU A 536 29.43 -22.74 1.97
CA GLU A 536 29.33 -23.08 0.54
C GLU A 536 27.90 -23.43 0.10
N ARG A 537 26.99 -23.64 1.05
CA ARG A 537 25.56 -23.85 0.78
C ARG A 537 24.80 -22.56 0.48
N ILE A 538 25.38 -21.40 0.73
CA ILE A 538 24.69 -20.11 0.60
C ILE A 538 24.14 -19.90 -0.82
N PRO A 539 24.85 -20.17 -1.93
CA PRO A 539 24.28 -20.06 -3.27
C PRO A 539 22.99 -20.89 -3.46
N GLY A 540 22.98 -22.15 -3.01
CA GLY A 540 21.80 -23.02 -3.11
C GLY A 540 20.66 -22.57 -2.19
N ALA A 541 20.99 -22.21 -0.95
CA ALA A 541 20.03 -21.68 0.02
C ALA A 541 19.35 -20.41 -0.49
N GLN A 542 20.09 -19.51 -1.13
CA GLN A 542 19.55 -18.30 -1.73
C GLN A 542 18.55 -18.58 -2.85
N GLU A 543 18.71 -19.63 -3.66
CA GLU A 543 17.71 -19.98 -4.67
C GLU A 543 16.47 -20.60 -4.02
N GLU A 544 16.63 -21.36 -2.94
CA GLU A 544 15.50 -21.88 -2.14
C GLU A 544 14.72 -20.76 -1.44
N PHE A 545 15.40 -19.75 -0.89
CA PHE A 545 14.74 -18.59 -0.29
C PHE A 545 13.97 -17.77 -1.31
N LYS A 546 14.52 -17.55 -2.51
CA LYS A 546 13.82 -16.91 -3.63
C LYS A 546 12.62 -17.72 -4.11
N ARG A 547 12.71 -19.05 -4.08
CA ARG A 547 11.57 -19.93 -4.34
C ARG A 547 10.48 -19.69 -3.29
N TRP A 548 10.85 -19.70 -2.01
CA TRP A 548 9.91 -19.63 -0.90
C TRP A 548 9.24 -18.26 -0.73
N ASP A 549 10.03 -17.19 -0.67
CA ASP A 549 9.59 -15.82 -0.40
C ASP A 549 10.21 -14.83 -1.42
N PRO A 550 9.73 -14.87 -2.69
CA PRO A 550 10.23 -14.01 -3.75
C PRO A 550 9.87 -12.55 -3.48
N ALA A 551 10.84 -11.64 -3.62
CA ALA A 551 10.59 -10.19 -3.59
C ALA A 551 9.63 -9.70 -4.68
N VAL A 552 9.55 -10.42 -5.81
CA VAL A 552 8.60 -10.17 -6.89
C VAL A 552 7.47 -11.20 -6.78
N ASN A 553 6.36 -10.80 -6.19
CA ASN A 553 5.24 -11.68 -5.88
C ASN A 553 4.38 -11.99 -7.11
N PHE A 554 4.28 -11.08 -8.08
CA PHE A 554 3.52 -11.31 -9.30
C PHE A 554 4.29 -10.93 -10.58
N LEU A 555 4.18 -11.81 -11.55
CA LEU A 555 4.46 -11.54 -12.96
C LEU A 555 3.13 -11.26 -13.66
N PHE A 556 3.10 -10.37 -14.66
CA PHE A 556 1.87 -10.13 -15.39
C PHE A 556 2.08 -9.75 -16.86
N ARG A 557 1.05 -10.01 -17.66
CA ARG A 557 0.97 -9.73 -19.10
C ARG A 557 -0.42 -9.23 -19.48
N VAL A 558 -0.53 -8.55 -20.62
CA VAL A 558 -1.82 -8.16 -21.19
C VAL A 558 -2.10 -9.04 -22.42
N ALA A 559 -3.32 -9.56 -22.55
CA ALA A 559 -3.73 -10.33 -23.71
C ALA A 559 -3.89 -9.43 -24.95
N LYS A 560 -3.32 -9.82 -26.09
CA LYS A 560 -3.44 -9.07 -27.36
C LYS A 560 -4.71 -9.41 -28.12
N GLU A 561 -5.21 -10.62 -27.91
CA GLU A 561 -6.39 -11.18 -28.54
C GLU A 561 -7.03 -12.16 -27.57
N ARG A 562 -8.26 -12.59 -27.86
CA ARG A 562 -8.95 -13.57 -27.01
C ARG A 562 -8.14 -14.85 -26.89
N GLN A 563 -7.97 -15.33 -25.66
CA GLN A 563 -7.37 -16.62 -25.33
C GLN A 563 -8.33 -17.42 -24.45
N ILE A 564 -8.15 -18.75 -24.44
CA ILE A 564 -8.82 -19.65 -23.51
C ILE A 564 -7.70 -20.37 -22.75
N ILE A 565 -7.68 -20.23 -21.43
CA ILE A 565 -6.70 -20.87 -20.54
C ILE A 565 -7.49 -21.62 -19.47
N ASN A 566 -7.32 -22.94 -19.39
CA ASN A 566 -8.07 -23.81 -18.47
C ASN A 566 -9.59 -23.57 -18.48
N GLY A 567 -10.16 -23.34 -19.67
CA GLY A 567 -11.58 -23.04 -19.84
C GLY A 567 -11.99 -21.60 -19.51
N GLN A 568 -11.13 -20.81 -18.85
CA GLN A 568 -11.35 -19.39 -18.59
C GLN A 568 -11.11 -18.59 -19.88
N ARG A 569 -12.09 -17.76 -20.23
CA ARG A 569 -11.98 -16.80 -21.35
C ARG A 569 -11.25 -15.55 -20.88
N ILE A 570 -10.19 -15.18 -21.60
CA ILE A 570 -9.40 -13.96 -21.40
C ILE A 570 -9.53 -13.14 -22.68
N ASP A 571 -10.15 -11.97 -22.62
CA ASP A 571 -10.38 -11.11 -23.78
C ASP A 571 -9.18 -10.21 -24.08
N ALA A 572 -9.14 -9.61 -25.26
CA ALA A 572 -8.09 -8.66 -25.63
C ALA A 572 -8.11 -7.45 -24.70
N GLY A 573 -6.94 -7.05 -24.19
CA GLY A 573 -6.81 -5.97 -23.21
C GLY A 573 -6.86 -6.43 -21.75
N ASP A 574 -7.32 -7.65 -21.47
CA ASP A 574 -7.33 -8.21 -20.12
C ASP A 574 -5.91 -8.42 -19.61
N THR A 575 -5.70 -8.15 -18.32
CA THR A 575 -4.43 -8.41 -17.65
C THR A 575 -4.47 -9.78 -16.97
N VAL A 576 -3.39 -10.54 -17.10
CA VAL A 576 -3.21 -11.85 -16.47
C VAL A 576 -2.03 -11.78 -15.50
N PHE A 577 -2.33 -11.98 -14.22
CA PHE A 577 -1.39 -12.06 -13.11
C PHE A 577 -1.01 -13.52 -12.82
N MET A 578 0.26 -13.73 -12.48
CA MET A 578 0.86 -15.02 -12.21
C MET A 578 1.65 -14.90 -10.91
N SER A 579 1.14 -15.49 -9.82
CA SER A 579 1.73 -15.35 -8.47
C SER A 579 2.97 -16.21 -8.32
N ALA A 580 4.15 -15.59 -8.23
CA ALA A 580 5.41 -16.30 -8.04
C ALA A 580 5.38 -17.17 -6.76
N HIS A 581 4.74 -16.72 -5.67
CA HIS A 581 4.57 -17.52 -4.46
C HIS A 581 3.87 -18.86 -4.73
N VAL A 582 2.83 -18.84 -5.57
CA VAL A 582 2.02 -20.00 -5.91
C VAL A 582 2.73 -20.90 -6.91
N LEU A 583 3.30 -20.30 -7.97
CA LEU A 583 4.01 -21.04 -9.02
C LEU A 583 5.27 -21.74 -8.48
N ASN A 584 5.94 -21.13 -7.50
CA ASN A 584 7.14 -21.69 -6.87
C ASN A 584 6.85 -22.83 -5.89
N ARG A 585 5.58 -23.04 -5.58
CA ARG A 585 5.08 -24.13 -4.73
C ARG A 585 4.28 -25.16 -5.54
N ASP A 586 4.33 -25.11 -6.87
CA ASP A 586 3.62 -26.05 -7.73
C ASP A 586 4.22 -27.46 -7.55
N PRO A 587 3.44 -28.46 -7.06
CA PRO A 587 3.95 -29.81 -6.83
C PRO A 587 4.36 -30.52 -8.13
N ASP A 588 3.90 -30.06 -9.30
CA ASP A 588 4.35 -30.58 -10.59
C ASP A 588 5.78 -30.11 -10.95
N GLU A 589 6.28 -29.07 -10.29
CA GLU A 589 7.60 -28.48 -10.56
C GLU A 589 8.63 -28.73 -9.46
N VAL A 590 8.19 -28.84 -8.20
CA VAL A 590 9.05 -28.94 -7.02
C VAL A 590 8.50 -29.98 -6.06
N GLU A 591 9.31 -31.00 -5.75
CA GLU A 591 9.01 -32.00 -4.72
C GLU A 591 8.94 -31.34 -3.33
N ASP A 592 8.01 -31.76 -2.47
CA ASP A 592 7.78 -31.17 -1.13
C ASP A 592 7.77 -29.62 -1.15
N PRO A 593 6.91 -28.99 -1.96
CA PRO A 593 7.00 -27.56 -2.25
C PRO A 593 6.84 -26.67 -1.00
N ASP A 594 6.17 -27.19 0.03
CA ASP A 594 5.89 -26.50 1.30
C ASP A 594 6.96 -26.76 2.38
N VAL A 595 8.16 -27.24 1.99
CA VAL A 595 9.31 -27.36 2.88
C VAL A 595 10.52 -26.59 2.34
N ILE A 596 11.12 -25.75 3.20
CA ILE A 596 12.40 -25.08 2.91
C ILE A 596 13.54 -26.09 3.03
N ARG A 597 14.21 -26.36 1.92
CA ARG A 597 15.36 -27.28 1.82
C ARG A 597 16.54 -26.59 1.14
N ILE A 598 17.52 -26.19 1.95
CA ILE A 598 18.74 -25.49 1.47
C ILE A 598 19.71 -26.38 0.69
N ASP A 599 19.44 -27.68 0.63
CA ASP A 599 20.22 -28.71 -0.06
C ASP A 599 19.57 -29.16 -1.39
N ARG A 600 18.50 -28.50 -1.83
CA ARG A 600 17.91 -28.78 -3.16
C ARG A 600 18.90 -28.43 -4.26
N GLU A 601 19.11 -29.36 -5.17
CA GLU A 601 19.85 -29.11 -6.40
C GLU A 601 18.92 -28.61 -7.50
N GLY A 602 19.40 -27.64 -8.29
CA GLY A 602 18.67 -27.18 -9.48
C GLY A 602 17.31 -26.53 -9.20
N VAL A 603 17.17 -25.80 -8.09
CA VAL A 603 15.93 -25.11 -7.68
C VAL A 603 15.38 -24.27 -8.83
N LYS A 604 14.19 -24.63 -9.30
CA LYS A 604 13.45 -23.87 -10.32
C LYS A 604 12.48 -22.94 -9.61
N HIS A 605 12.50 -21.66 -9.97
CA HIS A 605 11.57 -20.68 -9.42
C HIS A 605 11.33 -19.53 -10.40
N PHE A 606 10.26 -18.79 -10.17
CA PHE A 606 9.79 -17.64 -10.95
C PHE A 606 10.21 -16.29 -10.36
N ALA A 607 10.99 -16.23 -9.27
CA ALA A 607 11.47 -14.98 -8.67
C ALA A 607 12.26 -14.08 -9.65
N TYR A 608 12.91 -14.68 -10.66
CA TYR A 608 13.59 -13.96 -11.74
C TYR A 608 12.78 -13.89 -13.04
N GLY A 609 11.49 -14.20 -13.00
CA GLY A 609 10.66 -14.38 -14.19
C GLY A 609 11.02 -15.63 -14.98
N PHE A 610 10.51 -15.73 -16.21
CA PHE A 610 10.73 -16.87 -17.08
C PHE A 610 10.69 -16.46 -18.56
N GLY A 611 11.34 -17.24 -19.42
CA GLY A 611 11.32 -17.06 -20.87
C GLY A 611 12.15 -15.86 -21.34
N PRO A 612 11.73 -15.17 -22.42
CA PRO A 612 12.50 -14.06 -23.00
C PRO A 612 12.82 -12.94 -22.00
N HIS A 613 11.94 -12.72 -21.02
CA HIS A 613 12.09 -11.67 -20.00
C HIS A 613 12.73 -12.18 -18.70
N TYR A 614 13.41 -13.33 -18.70
CA TYR A 614 14.21 -13.76 -17.55
C TYR A 614 15.16 -12.64 -17.10
N CYS A 615 15.22 -12.37 -15.79
CA CYS A 615 15.90 -11.21 -15.22
C CYS A 615 17.34 -11.07 -15.75
N ILE A 616 17.65 -9.91 -16.33
CA ILE A 616 18.99 -9.62 -16.85
C ILE A 616 20.00 -9.41 -15.72
N GLY A 617 19.55 -8.90 -14.56
CA GLY A 617 20.38 -8.65 -13.38
C GLY A 617 20.55 -9.84 -12.45
N ALA A 618 20.06 -11.03 -12.83
CA ALA A 618 20.06 -12.21 -11.95
C ALA A 618 21.48 -12.60 -11.47
N ARG A 619 22.51 -12.45 -12.31
CA ARG A 619 23.91 -12.72 -11.92
C ARG A 619 24.37 -11.71 -10.85
N LEU A 620 24.19 -10.42 -11.10
CA LEU A 620 24.59 -9.36 -10.15
C LEU A 620 23.90 -9.54 -8.80
N GLY A 621 22.59 -9.80 -8.81
CA GLY A 621 21.81 -10.06 -7.61
C GLY A 621 22.35 -11.23 -6.79
N ARG A 622 22.72 -12.33 -7.44
CA ARG A 622 23.35 -13.49 -6.78
C ARG A 622 24.72 -13.16 -6.21
N VAL A 623 25.57 -12.45 -6.96
CA VAL A 623 26.93 -12.10 -6.51
C VAL A 623 26.88 -11.24 -5.25
N GLN A 624 26.10 -10.16 -5.23
CA GLN A 624 26.04 -9.27 -4.07
C GLN A 624 25.45 -9.96 -2.82
N MET A 625 24.41 -10.77 -2.99
CA MET A 625 23.80 -11.51 -1.88
C MET A 625 24.71 -12.63 -1.37
N ASP A 626 25.44 -13.32 -2.26
CA ASP A 626 26.40 -14.35 -1.88
C ASP A 626 27.55 -13.76 -1.04
N LEU A 627 28.14 -12.66 -1.49
CA LEU A 627 29.16 -11.95 -0.74
C LEU A 627 28.65 -11.49 0.64
N LEU A 628 27.45 -10.89 0.67
CA LEU A 628 26.81 -10.44 1.90
C LEU A 628 26.61 -11.60 2.89
N PHE A 629 25.90 -12.65 2.49
CA PHE A 629 25.52 -13.71 3.43
C PHE A 629 26.73 -14.55 3.85
N ARG A 630 27.73 -14.74 2.98
CA ARG A 630 28.99 -15.41 3.35
C ARG A 630 29.76 -14.59 4.38
N ALA A 631 29.85 -13.27 4.21
CA ALA A 631 30.47 -12.39 5.20
C ALA A 631 29.71 -12.44 6.54
N MET A 632 28.37 -12.37 6.49
CA MET A 632 27.54 -12.41 7.69
C MET A 632 27.70 -13.71 8.50
N VAL A 633 27.58 -14.89 7.88
CA VAL A 633 27.68 -16.16 8.63
C VAL A 633 29.09 -16.39 9.20
N ARG A 634 30.13 -15.88 8.52
CA ARG A 634 31.52 -15.98 8.99
C ARG A 634 31.80 -15.03 10.16
N ARG A 635 31.33 -13.78 10.08
CA ARG A 635 31.59 -12.73 11.10
C ARG A 635 30.66 -12.86 12.31
N PHE A 636 29.43 -13.36 12.11
CA PHE A 636 28.37 -13.33 13.13
C PHE A 636 27.72 -14.71 13.33
N PRO A 637 28.45 -15.75 13.78
CA PRO A 637 27.91 -17.11 13.89
C PRO A 637 26.73 -17.27 14.87
N LYS A 638 26.44 -16.26 15.70
CA LYS A 638 25.34 -16.20 16.67
C LYS A 638 24.31 -15.10 16.37
N LEU A 639 24.30 -14.59 15.13
CA LEU A 639 23.35 -13.59 14.67
C LEU A 639 21.91 -14.06 14.92
N ARG A 640 21.08 -13.14 15.39
CA ARG A 640 19.67 -13.36 15.70
C ARG A 640 18.90 -12.05 15.58
N PHE A 641 17.58 -12.14 15.50
CA PHE A 641 16.74 -10.98 15.74
C PHE A 641 16.97 -10.45 17.15
N THR A 642 16.98 -9.12 17.32
CA THR A 642 17.10 -8.49 18.63
C THR A 642 15.94 -8.93 19.53
N PRO A 643 16.22 -9.45 20.75
CA PRO A 643 15.16 -9.88 21.65
C PRO A 643 14.13 -8.77 21.94
N GLY A 644 12.85 -9.10 21.87
CA GLY A 644 11.75 -8.14 22.10
C GLY A 644 11.41 -7.25 20.90
N THR A 645 12.05 -7.48 19.74
CA THR A 645 11.71 -6.82 18.48
C THR A 645 11.11 -7.83 17.50
N THR A 646 10.22 -7.36 16.63
CA THR A 646 9.59 -8.18 15.58
C THR A 646 9.93 -7.56 14.23
N PRO A 647 10.45 -8.33 13.26
CA PRO A 647 10.59 -7.88 11.88
C PRO A 647 9.27 -7.32 11.34
N VAL A 648 9.31 -6.17 10.68
CA VAL A 648 8.13 -5.51 10.12
C VAL A 648 8.13 -5.69 8.61
N ARG A 649 7.19 -6.48 8.08
CA ARG A 649 7.03 -6.66 6.63
C ARG A 649 6.47 -5.42 5.97
N ASP A 650 6.84 -5.22 4.71
CA ASP A 650 6.31 -4.17 3.85
C ASP A 650 5.64 -4.76 2.61
N HIS A 651 4.32 -4.65 2.55
CA HIS A 651 3.51 -5.02 1.39
C HIS A 651 2.97 -3.75 0.73
N TYR A 652 3.89 -2.93 0.22
CA TYR A 652 3.57 -1.65 -0.41
C TYR A 652 2.87 -1.80 -1.77
N SER A 653 3.00 -2.95 -2.44
CA SER A 653 2.22 -3.24 -3.65
C SER A 653 1.85 -4.72 -3.81
N LEU A 654 0.99 -5.01 -4.80
CA LEU A 654 0.69 -6.39 -5.18
C LEU A 654 1.95 -7.11 -5.68
N ALA A 655 2.76 -6.43 -6.50
CA ALA A 655 3.87 -7.03 -7.22
C ALA A 655 5.13 -7.23 -6.36
N PHE A 656 5.30 -6.47 -5.27
CA PHE A 656 6.53 -6.48 -4.48
C PHE A 656 6.28 -6.67 -2.98
N SER A 657 7.25 -7.25 -2.27
CA SER A 657 7.20 -7.44 -0.82
C SER A 657 8.57 -7.60 -0.22
N GLY A 658 8.79 -6.91 0.90
CA GLY A 658 10.03 -6.94 1.66
C GLY A 658 9.78 -6.64 3.13
N PHE A 659 10.69 -5.88 3.73
CA PHE A 659 10.65 -5.47 5.13
C PHE A 659 10.95 -3.98 5.27
N THR A 660 10.25 -3.29 6.17
CA THR A 660 10.56 -1.92 6.57
C THR A 660 11.58 -1.86 7.71
N SER A 661 11.61 -2.88 8.57
CA SER A 661 12.53 -2.96 9.71
C SER A 661 12.89 -4.40 10.07
N ILE A 662 14.18 -4.65 10.33
CA ILE A 662 14.72 -5.89 10.89
C ILE A 662 15.84 -5.53 11.88
N GLU A 663 15.57 -5.66 13.18
CA GLU A 663 16.55 -5.41 14.22
C GLU A 663 17.39 -6.66 14.49
N LEU A 664 18.72 -6.53 14.37
CA LEU A 664 19.68 -7.63 14.56
C LEU A 664 20.55 -7.43 15.78
N SER A 665 20.94 -8.54 16.41
CA SER A 665 21.97 -8.60 17.44
C SER A 665 22.89 -9.80 17.23
N ARG A 666 24.18 -9.66 17.56
CA ARG A 666 25.18 -10.74 17.44
C ARG A 666 25.45 -11.49 18.74
#